data_AF-A0AA39R6S9-F1
#
_entry.id   AF-A0AA39R6S9-F1
#
_cell.length_a   1.000
_cell.length_b   1.000
_cell.length_c   1.000
_cell.angle_alpha   90.00
_cell.angle_beta   90.00
_cell.angle_gamma   90.00
#
_symmetry.space_group_name_H-M   'P 1'
#
loop_
_entity.id
_entity.type
_entity.pdbx_description
1 polymer ?
#
loop_
_entity_poly.entity_id
_entity_poly.type
_entity_poly.pdbx_seq_one_letter_code
_entity_poly.pdbx_strand_id
1 'polypeptide(L)'
;MDSQTAIQEWGQSLGILDDAGLGALSSFQGNVLDNPPVPTRAGLYVYLNSMLHDRPSFEDASVIEFLSVRYKQDIASLVGDLILASFDVLANAMYRNDSTRSINILRSFLVNKLPVFIQSHYAGMLFEPLTVEHCIRQALVRVDPAAFPSVAQLFDPLERNSLLSEARQDFLFACALHQLIPERSIEDILGDVPMQSLPQSGRYVKDELVRQCTANAAKIEEYIGELDNMEGNAGEIAGAIMGILHSLCLNNDTMTLKLVCHALCRKSSTLDVIMLFTRPDALLQPLCNILDKWQDHEDQNEYQPVYDEFGSILLFVVIVQHRFKLQPEDLGNLTSDSFITTYFREGCQSKPIDELSDHTNQLLGAWIKGLFVTEGISDELMSTCKPKEFHLLVATLFDQSLKACQANVLALETLRGGFEYLLEPFLLPSLLAGFTWFTHCLWEINDESKNIDTVLPALQALLKPPSMSHDSSTIHSAVLSVVAKPLADSLNHVQKQYASRPDINPLLGVLSPHTQDRQGTTALNELTSWSTTPGGGLLAALRNTIQSLILWSATSTSSTTMSPPTYTQRQILDTLRILGAQSVLHLLIDEVTANEQTNSDMALDLIVIMILTASTPSLQSPSMKRQLTLRDALQSEFLTVDELARTDAAKASTIVRLHRRVNALAAAKTASGVANDEFMAGVVQGTEVMGTAADIDDVLGEAGEQIATAQSYLSGENATLLGLA
;
A
#
# COMPACT_ATOMS: atom_id res chain seq x y z
N MET A 1 12.73 -2.01 32.43
CA MET A 1 11.84 -2.58 33.47
C MET A 1 11.02 -3.64 32.79
N ASP A 2 11.25 -4.89 33.17
CA ASP A 2 11.03 -6.06 32.33
C ASP A 2 9.54 -6.39 32.16
N SER A 3 9.16 -6.73 30.93
CA SER A 3 7.82 -7.21 30.56
C SER A 3 7.39 -8.46 31.33
N GLN A 4 8.34 -9.22 31.88
CA GLN A 4 8.07 -10.36 32.76
C GLN A 4 7.49 -9.94 34.11
N THR A 5 7.96 -8.85 34.70
CA THR A 5 7.47 -8.36 36.01
C THR A 5 6.04 -7.82 35.93
N ALA A 6 5.66 -7.17 34.81
CA ALA A 6 4.31 -6.67 34.60
C ALA A 6 3.27 -7.80 34.39
N ILE A 7 3.68 -8.90 33.74
CA ILE A 7 2.85 -10.10 33.57
C ILE A 7 2.69 -10.84 34.92
N GLN A 8 3.72 -10.82 35.77
CA GLN A 8 3.68 -11.38 37.12
C GLN A 8 2.68 -10.63 38.03
N GLU A 9 2.67 -9.30 38.00
CA GLU A 9 1.76 -8.50 38.83
C GLU A 9 0.30 -8.60 38.36
N TRP A 10 0.06 -8.73 37.05
CA TRP A 10 -1.29 -8.95 36.51
C TRP A 10 -1.84 -10.35 36.80
N GLY A 11 -0.99 -11.38 36.77
CA GLY A 11 -1.39 -12.76 37.08
C GLY A 11 -1.72 -12.98 38.56
N GLN A 12 -0.99 -12.35 39.48
CA GLN A 12 -1.25 -12.47 40.92
C GLN A 12 -2.56 -11.79 41.36
N SER A 13 -2.99 -10.75 40.65
CA SER A 13 -4.24 -10.01 40.96
C SER A 13 -5.52 -10.81 40.66
N LEU A 14 -5.44 -11.82 39.79
CA LEU A 14 -6.60 -12.62 39.33
C LEU A 14 -6.82 -13.93 40.10
N GLY A 15 -5.96 -14.29 41.07
CA GLY A 15 -6.19 -15.46 41.93
C GLY A 15 -6.22 -16.81 41.19
N ILE A 16 -5.64 -16.88 40.00
CA ILE A 16 -5.49 -18.11 39.21
C ILE A 16 -3.99 -18.31 39.04
N LEU A 17 -3.38 -19.15 39.89
CA LEU A 17 -2.15 -19.95 39.69
C LEU A 17 -1.47 -20.20 41.03
N ASP A 18 -1.40 -21.48 41.43
CA ASP A 18 -0.56 -21.96 42.52
C ASP A 18 0.87 -22.16 41.99
N ASP A 19 1.90 -21.82 42.78
CA ASP A 19 3.32 -21.75 42.40
C ASP A 19 3.89 -23.09 41.85
N ALA A 20 3.24 -24.21 42.19
CA ALA A 20 3.56 -25.55 41.66
C ALA A 20 3.17 -25.75 40.18
N GLY A 21 2.19 -24.99 39.68
CA GLY A 21 1.79 -25.00 38.27
C GLY A 21 2.84 -24.37 37.36
N LEU A 22 3.44 -23.26 37.79
CA LEU A 22 4.49 -22.54 37.04
C LEU A 22 5.76 -23.37 36.82
N GLY A 23 6.12 -24.24 37.76
CA GLY A 23 7.20 -25.22 37.58
C GLY A 23 6.88 -26.29 36.52
N ALA A 24 5.61 -26.61 36.31
CA ALA A 24 5.16 -27.53 35.26
C ALA A 24 4.96 -26.83 33.90
N LEU A 25 4.50 -25.56 33.88
CA LEU A 25 4.31 -24.72 32.68
C LEU A 25 5.60 -24.59 31.84
N SER A 26 6.78 -24.58 32.49
CA SER A 26 8.08 -24.50 31.81
C SER A 26 8.59 -25.85 31.28
N SER A 27 8.06 -26.97 31.78
CA SER A 27 8.62 -28.30 31.52
C SER A 27 8.22 -28.88 30.17
N PHE A 28 6.94 -28.80 29.77
CA PHE A 28 6.50 -29.33 28.47
C PHE A 28 7.02 -28.44 27.33
N GLN A 29 6.88 -27.12 27.47
CA GLN A 29 7.36 -26.16 26.48
C GLN A 29 8.86 -26.34 26.22
N GLY A 30 9.69 -26.43 27.26
CA GLY A 30 11.14 -26.66 27.12
C GLY A 30 11.52 -27.99 26.47
N ASN A 31 10.65 -29.00 26.52
CA ASN A 31 10.88 -30.33 25.96
C ASN A 31 10.48 -30.46 24.47
N VAL A 32 9.73 -29.49 23.92
CA VAL A 32 9.38 -29.48 22.49
C VAL A 32 10.61 -29.08 21.68
N LEU A 33 11.14 -30.04 20.91
CA LEU A 33 12.23 -29.83 19.97
C LEU A 33 11.72 -29.08 18.73
N ASP A 34 12.45 -28.02 18.37
CA ASP A 34 12.22 -27.24 17.16
C ASP A 34 13.03 -27.86 16.01
N ASN A 35 12.35 -28.21 14.92
CA ASN A 35 13.01 -28.61 13.68
C ASN A 35 13.73 -27.39 13.07
N PRO A 36 14.83 -27.57 12.31
CA PRO A 36 15.45 -26.47 11.59
C PRO A 36 14.44 -25.83 10.62
N PRO A 37 14.43 -24.50 10.47
CA PRO A 37 13.58 -23.85 9.48
C PRO A 37 14.04 -24.25 8.08
N VAL A 38 13.11 -24.72 7.24
CA VAL A 38 13.36 -25.06 5.84
C VAL A 38 12.64 -24.02 4.98
N PRO A 39 13.36 -23.19 4.21
CA PRO A 39 12.71 -22.25 3.32
C PRO A 39 12.01 -23.02 2.19
N THR A 40 10.69 -22.96 2.15
CA THR A 40 9.92 -23.55 1.05
C THR A 40 9.61 -22.54 -0.04
N ARG A 41 9.47 -23.05 -1.28
CA ARG A 41 9.00 -22.29 -2.45
C ARG A 41 7.61 -21.70 -2.21
N ALA A 42 6.67 -22.48 -1.64
CA ALA A 42 5.32 -21.98 -1.34
C ALA A 42 5.32 -20.87 -0.28
N GLY A 43 6.19 -20.95 0.74
CA GLY A 43 6.32 -19.91 1.75
C GLY A 43 6.68 -18.56 1.14
N LEU A 44 7.72 -18.49 0.30
CA LEU A 44 8.12 -17.24 -0.33
C LEU A 44 7.10 -16.74 -1.38
N TYR A 45 6.49 -17.67 -2.12
CA TYR A 45 5.39 -17.38 -3.03
C TYR A 45 4.18 -16.73 -2.33
N VAL A 46 3.74 -17.27 -1.19
CA VAL A 46 2.66 -16.69 -0.38
C VAL A 46 3.07 -15.33 0.20
N TYR A 47 4.31 -15.21 0.67
CA TYR A 47 4.85 -13.95 1.20
C TYR A 47 4.81 -12.84 0.15
N LEU A 48 5.36 -13.08 -1.04
CA LEU A 48 5.34 -12.10 -2.14
C LEU A 48 3.92 -11.81 -2.61
N ASN A 49 3.04 -12.82 -2.71
CA ASN A 49 1.64 -12.60 -3.05
C ASN A 49 0.99 -11.64 -2.06
N SER A 50 1.25 -11.79 -0.76
CA SER A 50 0.70 -10.90 0.27
C SER A 50 1.20 -9.45 0.19
N MET A 51 2.44 -9.23 -0.23
CA MET A 51 3.07 -7.89 -0.32
C MET A 51 2.68 -7.14 -1.60
N LEU A 52 2.37 -7.87 -2.66
CA LEU A 52 2.00 -7.30 -3.96
C LEU A 52 0.48 -7.25 -4.17
N HIS A 53 -0.27 -7.88 -3.27
CA HIS A 53 -1.72 -7.89 -3.27
C HIS A 53 -2.31 -6.58 -2.72
N ASP A 54 -3.34 -6.03 -3.37
CA ASP A 54 -4.11 -4.82 -3.01
C ASP A 54 -3.34 -3.48 -2.84
N ARG A 55 -2.25 -3.47 -2.09
CA ARG A 55 -1.30 -2.36 -1.97
C ARG A 55 0.09 -2.94 -2.24
N PRO A 56 0.84 -2.48 -3.25
CA PRO A 56 2.24 -2.88 -3.38
C PRO A 56 2.98 -2.26 -2.20
N SER A 57 3.30 -3.04 -1.18
CA SER A 57 4.09 -2.59 -0.03
C SER A 57 5.35 -3.42 0.05
N PHE A 58 6.30 -3.11 -0.83
CA PHE A 58 7.63 -3.73 -0.81
C PHE A 58 8.60 -2.79 -0.10
N GLU A 59 8.62 -2.86 1.23
CA GLU A 59 9.56 -2.09 2.05
C GLU A 59 10.88 -2.87 2.21
N ASP A 60 11.95 -2.33 1.65
CA ASP A 60 13.23 -3.03 1.54
C ASP A 60 13.76 -3.51 2.89
N ALA A 61 13.71 -2.67 3.94
CA ALA A 61 14.18 -3.03 5.28
C ALA A 61 13.45 -4.24 5.87
N SER A 62 12.11 -4.20 5.86
CA SER A 62 11.25 -5.29 6.35
C SER A 62 11.47 -6.59 5.56
N VAL A 63 11.68 -6.50 4.25
CA VAL A 63 11.91 -7.68 3.39
C VAL A 63 13.31 -8.26 3.60
N ILE A 64 14.36 -7.42 3.66
CA ILE A 64 15.74 -7.87 3.93
C ILE A 64 15.79 -8.60 5.26
N GLU A 65 15.17 -8.03 6.28
CA GLU A 65 15.14 -8.63 7.60
C GLU A 65 14.43 -9.99 7.60
N PHE A 66 13.24 -10.07 7.02
CA PHE A 66 12.51 -11.33 6.85
C PHE A 66 13.36 -12.39 6.12
N LEU A 67 13.99 -12.02 5.00
CA LEU A 67 14.81 -12.93 4.21
C LEU A 67 16.07 -13.35 4.96
N SER A 68 16.69 -12.46 5.73
CA SER A 68 17.90 -12.75 6.52
C SER A 68 17.62 -13.77 7.62
N VAL A 69 16.49 -13.67 8.32
CA VAL A 69 16.10 -14.64 9.35
C VAL A 69 15.76 -16.00 8.72
N ARG A 70 15.12 -15.98 7.55
CA ARG A 70 14.67 -17.17 6.84
C ARG A 70 15.80 -17.98 6.21
N TYR A 71 16.72 -17.33 5.51
CA TYR A 71 17.81 -17.98 4.75
C TYR A 71 19.15 -17.97 5.48
N LYS A 72 19.27 -17.19 6.57
CA LYS A 72 20.49 -17.07 7.39
C LYS A 72 21.68 -16.63 6.53
N GLN A 73 22.62 -17.54 6.26
CA GLN A 73 23.84 -17.26 5.47
C GLN A 73 23.76 -17.79 4.03
N ASP A 74 22.67 -18.45 3.63
CA ASP A 74 22.53 -19.01 2.28
C ASP A 74 21.92 -17.98 1.30
N ILE A 75 22.76 -17.06 0.86
CA ILE A 75 22.37 -15.96 -0.04
C ILE A 75 22.09 -16.45 -1.45
N ALA A 76 22.79 -17.50 -1.92
CA ALA A 76 22.59 -18.04 -3.26
C ALA A 76 21.20 -18.65 -3.43
N SER A 77 20.76 -19.48 -2.46
CA SER A 77 19.40 -20.02 -2.45
C SER A 77 18.35 -18.92 -2.28
N LEU A 78 18.62 -17.90 -1.45
CA LEU A 78 17.74 -16.74 -1.28
C LEU A 78 17.48 -16.03 -2.61
N VAL A 79 18.54 -15.67 -3.34
CA VAL A 79 18.40 -14.94 -4.61
C VAL A 79 17.69 -15.80 -5.66
N GLY A 80 18.06 -17.08 -5.79
CA GLY A 80 17.42 -18.01 -6.71
C GLY A 80 15.92 -18.21 -6.42
N ASP A 81 15.57 -18.44 -5.16
CA ASP A 81 14.17 -18.62 -4.74
C ASP A 81 13.35 -17.33 -4.88
N LEU A 82 13.95 -16.16 -4.60
CA LEU A 82 13.28 -14.86 -4.76
C LEU A 82 12.92 -14.58 -6.21
N ILE A 83 13.84 -14.86 -7.14
CA ILE A 83 13.58 -14.76 -8.58
C ILE A 83 12.46 -15.73 -8.97
N LEU A 84 12.59 -17.00 -8.59
CA LEU A 84 11.62 -18.03 -8.95
C LEU A 84 10.21 -17.71 -8.42
N ALA A 85 10.11 -17.34 -7.14
CA ALA A 85 8.83 -16.97 -6.51
C ALA A 85 8.19 -15.74 -7.18
N SER A 86 8.99 -14.79 -7.66
CA SER A 86 8.50 -13.60 -8.39
C SER A 86 7.87 -14.00 -9.73
N PHE A 87 8.49 -14.91 -10.48
CA PHE A 87 7.90 -15.51 -11.69
C PHE A 87 6.63 -16.32 -11.38
N ASP A 88 6.64 -17.10 -10.29
CA ASP A 88 5.48 -17.90 -9.88
C ASP A 88 4.26 -17.04 -9.54
N VAL A 89 4.47 -15.91 -8.85
CA VAL A 89 3.39 -14.95 -8.54
C VAL A 89 2.81 -14.35 -9.82
N LEU A 90 3.65 -14.01 -10.79
CA LEU A 90 3.22 -13.48 -12.09
C LEU A 90 2.47 -14.53 -12.92
N ALA A 91 2.94 -15.77 -12.96
CA ALA A 91 2.26 -16.89 -13.62
C ALA A 91 0.89 -17.17 -12.99
N ASN A 92 0.80 -17.17 -11.66
CA ASN A 92 -0.47 -17.33 -10.96
C ASN A 92 -1.49 -16.24 -11.33
N ALA A 93 -1.08 -14.98 -11.47
CA ALA A 93 -1.98 -13.90 -11.89
C ALA A 93 -2.53 -14.13 -13.31
N MET A 94 -1.69 -14.65 -14.23
CA MET A 94 -2.13 -15.05 -15.56
C MET A 94 -3.14 -16.21 -15.51
N TYR A 95 -2.84 -17.29 -14.76
CA TYR A 95 -3.74 -18.44 -14.65
C TYR A 95 -5.10 -18.09 -14.02
N ARG A 96 -5.12 -17.10 -13.11
CA ARG A 96 -6.33 -16.59 -12.48
C ARG A 96 -7.14 -15.64 -13.38
N ASN A 97 -6.60 -15.27 -14.55
CA ASN A 97 -7.13 -14.21 -15.40
C ASN A 97 -7.34 -12.90 -14.62
N ASP A 98 -6.36 -12.54 -13.79
CA ASP A 98 -6.37 -11.26 -13.08
C ASP A 98 -6.34 -10.10 -14.10
N SER A 99 -6.75 -8.90 -13.64
CA SER A 99 -6.81 -7.73 -14.52
C SER A 99 -5.45 -7.38 -15.11
N THR A 100 -5.42 -6.78 -16.31
CA THR A 100 -4.18 -6.29 -16.95
C THR A 100 -3.39 -5.37 -16.03
N ARG A 101 -4.06 -4.56 -15.20
CA ARG A 101 -3.40 -3.69 -14.21
C ARG A 101 -2.65 -4.49 -13.15
N SER A 102 -3.27 -5.55 -12.61
CA SER A 102 -2.65 -6.46 -11.64
C SER A 102 -1.45 -7.21 -12.24
N ILE A 103 -1.54 -7.60 -13.51
CA ILE A 103 -0.43 -8.23 -14.23
C ILE A 103 0.71 -7.21 -14.44
N ASN A 104 0.39 -5.98 -14.84
CA ASN A 104 1.39 -4.93 -15.07
C ASN A 104 2.17 -4.58 -13.80
N ILE A 105 1.53 -4.50 -12.64
CA ILE A 105 2.25 -4.19 -11.39
C ILE A 105 3.19 -5.33 -10.98
N LEU A 106 2.78 -6.60 -11.15
CA LEU A 106 3.64 -7.75 -10.89
C LEU A 106 4.81 -7.82 -11.88
N ARG A 107 4.56 -7.44 -13.14
CA ARG A 107 5.60 -7.34 -14.17
C ARG A 107 6.58 -6.19 -13.87
N SER A 108 6.08 -5.04 -13.41
CA SER A 108 6.91 -3.93 -12.95
C SER A 108 7.74 -4.29 -11.71
N PHE A 109 7.17 -5.06 -10.78
CA PHE A 109 7.94 -5.58 -9.65
C PHE A 109 9.08 -6.50 -10.14
N LEU A 110 8.77 -7.46 -11.02
CA LEU A 110 9.75 -8.39 -11.58
C LEU A 110 10.87 -7.67 -12.33
N VAL A 111 10.55 -6.67 -13.16
CA VAL A 111 11.52 -6.05 -14.07
C VAL A 111 12.20 -4.82 -13.46
N ASN A 112 11.45 -3.96 -12.77
CA ASN A 112 11.98 -2.69 -12.27
C ASN A 112 12.47 -2.76 -10.81
N LYS A 113 11.76 -3.48 -9.92
CA LYS A 113 12.09 -3.48 -8.48
C LYS A 113 13.09 -4.58 -8.12
N LEU A 114 12.87 -5.80 -8.61
CA LEU A 114 13.65 -6.97 -8.20
C LEU A 114 15.14 -6.88 -8.58
N PRO A 115 15.55 -6.52 -9.82
CA PRO A 115 16.97 -6.43 -10.18
C PRO A 115 17.70 -5.37 -9.36
N VAL A 116 17.10 -4.20 -9.15
CA VAL A 116 17.66 -3.13 -8.32
C VAL A 116 17.86 -3.62 -6.89
N PHE A 117 16.86 -4.30 -6.31
CA PHE A 117 16.92 -4.85 -4.96
C PHE A 117 18.02 -5.92 -4.79
N ILE A 118 18.19 -6.81 -5.77
CA ILE A 118 19.27 -7.81 -5.74
C ILE A 118 20.64 -7.13 -5.84
N GLN A 119 20.75 -6.13 -6.72
CA GLN A 119 21.98 -5.37 -6.93
C GLN A 119 22.42 -4.63 -5.67
N SER A 120 21.49 -3.95 -4.99
CA SER A 120 21.82 -3.07 -3.86
C SER A 120 22.14 -3.85 -2.58
N HIS A 121 21.55 -5.04 -2.39
CA HIS A 121 21.61 -5.74 -1.11
C HIS A 121 22.36 -7.07 -1.11
N TYR A 122 22.46 -7.78 -2.25
CA TYR A 122 22.99 -9.16 -2.26
C TYR A 122 24.13 -9.39 -3.25
N ALA A 123 24.21 -8.63 -4.35
CA ALA A 123 25.20 -8.85 -5.39
C ALA A 123 26.65 -8.81 -4.86
N GLY A 124 26.96 -7.90 -3.94
CA GLY A 124 28.30 -7.78 -3.34
C GLY A 124 28.67 -8.86 -2.32
N MET A 125 27.73 -9.73 -1.94
CA MET A 125 27.94 -10.80 -0.95
C MET A 125 28.20 -12.17 -1.61
N LEU A 126 28.04 -12.26 -2.93
CA LEU A 126 28.20 -13.47 -3.72
C LEU A 126 29.56 -13.49 -4.42
N PHE A 127 30.27 -14.63 -4.35
CA PHE A 127 31.62 -14.80 -4.90
C PHE A 127 31.69 -16.06 -5.77
N GLU A 128 32.64 -16.08 -6.70
CA GLU A 128 32.84 -17.25 -7.58
C GLU A 128 33.06 -18.55 -6.77
N PRO A 129 32.42 -19.66 -7.15
CA PRO A 129 31.63 -19.91 -8.37
C PRO A 129 30.13 -19.54 -8.27
N LEU A 130 29.64 -19.12 -7.10
CA LEU A 130 28.23 -18.80 -6.83
C LEU A 130 27.97 -17.33 -7.14
N THR A 131 27.94 -16.97 -8.42
CA THR A 131 27.63 -15.60 -8.87
C THR A 131 26.12 -15.35 -8.96
N VAL A 132 25.71 -14.07 -9.05
CA VAL A 132 24.30 -13.71 -9.31
C VAL A 132 23.82 -14.31 -10.64
N GLU A 133 24.67 -14.31 -11.67
CA GLU A 133 24.38 -14.95 -12.96
C GLU A 133 24.07 -16.45 -12.83
N HIS A 134 24.80 -17.15 -11.95
CA HIS A 134 24.51 -18.56 -11.67
C HIS A 134 23.12 -18.73 -11.02
N CYS A 135 22.77 -17.88 -10.05
CA CYS A 135 21.47 -17.90 -9.38
C CYS A 135 20.32 -17.61 -10.37
N ILE A 136 20.49 -16.62 -11.26
CA ILE A 136 19.53 -16.30 -12.32
C ILE A 136 19.32 -17.50 -13.26
N ARG A 137 20.41 -18.14 -13.72
CA ARG A 137 20.33 -19.35 -14.56
C ARG A 137 19.56 -20.47 -13.88
N GLN A 138 19.88 -20.76 -12.62
CA GLN A 138 19.21 -21.82 -11.87
C GLN A 138 17.71 -21.53 -11.67
N ALA A 139 17.34 -20.27 -11.39
CA ALA A 139 15.95 -19.87 -11.23
C ALA A 139 15.17 -20.00 -12.55
N LEU A 140 15.71 -19.49 -13.66
CA LEU A 140 15.02 -19.48 -14.96
C LEU A 140 14.78 -20.87 -15.54
N VAL A 141 15.62 -21.86 -15.24
CA VAL A 141 15.37 -23.27 -15.63
C VAL A 141 14.13 -23.85 -14.93
N ARG A 142 13.77 -23.34 -13.74
CA ARG A 142 12.64 -23.81 -12.94
C ARG A 142 11.34 -23.04 -13.19
N VAL A 143 11.40 -21.97 -13.99
CA VAL A 143 10.22 -21.17 -14.37
C VAL A 143 9.28 -22.00 -15.24
N ASP A 144 7.97 -21.81 -15.04
CA ASP A 144 6.94 -22.54 -15.78
C ASP A 144 6.94 -22.16 -17.28
N PRO A 145 7.31 -23.09 -18.19
CA PRO A 145 7.34 -22.81 -19.62
C PRO A 145 5.95 -22.56 -20.21
N ALA A 146 4.87 -23.04 -19.58
CA ALA A 146 3.51 -22.80 -20.08
C ALA A 146 3.05 -21.36 -19.86
N ALA A 147 3.55 -20.68 -18.83
CA ALA A 147 3.27 -19.26 -18.59
C ALA A 147 4.22 -18.34 -19.38
N PHE A 148 5.47 -18.78 -19.55
CA PHE A 148 6.55 -18.01 -20.18
C PHE A 148 7.14 -18.77 -21.38
N PRO A 149 6.40 -18.86 -22.50
CA PRO A 149 6.85 -19.55 -23.70
C PRO A 149 8.10 -18.88 -24.30
N SER A 150 8.88 -19.64 -25.06
CA SER A 150 10.06 -19.10 -25.74
C SER A 150 9.68 -18.27 -26.98
N VAL A 151 10.62 -17.47 -27.49
CA VAL A 151 10.39 -16.61 -28.67
C VAL A 151 10.09 -17.46 -29.92
N ALA A 152 10.65 -18.67 -30.00
CA ALA A 152 10.32 -19.61 -31.08
C ALA A 152 8.84 -20.07 -31.06
N GLN A 153 8.22 -20.14 -29.87
CA GLN A 153 6.83 -20.59 -29.69
C GLN A 153 5.81 -19.46 -29.95
N LEU A 154 6.24 -18.20 -29.83
CA LEU A 154 5.43 -17.00 -30.12
C LEU A 154 4.94 -16.88 -31.57
N PHE A 155 5.59 -17.54 -32.52
CA PHE A 155 5.22 -17.50 -33.94
C PHE A 155 4.20 -18.58 -34.33
N ASP A 156 3.67 -19.36 -33.38
CA ASP A 156 2.56 -20.27 -33.63
C ASP A 156 1.23 -19.49 -33.69
N PRO A 157 0.54 -19.44 -34.86
CA PRO A 157 -0.71 -18.70 -35.02
C PRO A 157 -1.88 -19.22 -34.16
N LEU A 158 -1.72 -20.35 -33.47
CA LEU A 158 -2.72 -20.92 -32.56
C LEU A 158 -2.62 -20.42 -31.11
N GLU A 159 -1.47 -19.86 -30.70
CA GLU A 159 -1.25 -19.35 -29.36
C GLU A 159 -1.39 -17.82 -29.32
N ARG A 160 -2.52 -17.33 -28.80
CA ARG A 160 -2.74 -15.89 -28.59
C ARG A 160 -1.62 -15.32 -27.71
N ASN A 161 -0.92 -14.30 -28.22
CA ASN A 161 -0.04 -13.36 -27.50
C ASN A 161 -0.13 -13.49 -25.97
N SER A 162 0.77 -14.27 -25.36
CA SER A 162 0.87 -14.29 -23.90
C SER A 162 1.28 -12.89 -23.45
N LEU A 163 0.47 -12.28 -22.58
CA LEU A 163 0.81 -11.02 -21.90
C LEU A 163 2.13 -11.11 -21.11
N LEU A 164 2.76 -12.27 -21.02
CA LEU A 164 4.00 -12.55 -20.29
C LEU A 164 5.15 -13.03 -21.18
N SER A 165 4.97 -13.12 -22.49
CA SER A 165 5.97 -13.73 -23.39
C SER A 165 7.33 -13.02 -23.36
N GLU A 166 7.33 -11.70 -23.17
CA GLU A 166 8.54 -10.89 -23.09
C GLU A 166 9.07 -10.75 -21.64
N ALA A 167 8.34 -11.21 -20.62
CA ALA A 167 8.70 -10.97 -19.22
C ALA A 167 10.07 -11.55 -18.83
N ARG A 168 10.47 -12.70 -19.40
CA ARG A 168 11.82 -13.27 -19.22
C ARG A 168 12.90 -12.39 -19.84
N GLN A 169 12.62 -11.86 -21.03
CA GLN A 169 13.54 -11.00 -21.77
C GLN A 169 13.72 -9.65 -21.05
N ASP A 170 12.62 -8.99 -20.69
CA ASP A 170 12.64 -7.71 -19.98
C ASP A 170 13.41 -7.81 -18.66
N PHE A 171 13.19 -8.91 -17.91
CA PHE A 171 13.91 -9.18 -16.66
C PHE A 171 15.43 -9.30 -16.88
N LEU A 172 15.87 -10.02 -17.92
CA LEU A 172 17.29 -10.17 -18.24
C LEU A 172 17.91 -8.84 -18.69
N PHE A 173 17.20 -8.04 -19.49
CA PHE A 173 17.66 -6.70 -19.87
C PHE A 173 17.80 -5.78 -18.65
N ALA A 174 16.85 -5.78 -17.74
CA ALA A 174 16.96 -5.02 -16.50
C ALA A 174 18.12 -5.54 -15.62
N CYS A 175 18.35 -6.86 -15.56
CA CYS A 175 19.52 -7.42 -14.87
C CYS A 175 20.84 -6.95 -15.49
N ALA A 176 20.93 -6.89 -16.83
CA ALA A 176 22.11 -6.38 -17.53
C ALA A 176 22.31 -4.87 -17.32
N LEU A 177 21.22 -4.10 -17.36
CA LEU A 177 21.23 -2.65 -17.09
C LEU A 177 21.79 -2.33 -15.69
N HIS A 178 21.45 -3.15 -14.70
CA HIS A 178 21.93 -3.03 -13.32
C HIS A 178 23.22 -3.82 -13.04
N GLN A 179 23.91 -4.29 -14.09
CA GLN A 179 25.20 -4.98 -14.00
C GLN A 179 25.19 -6.29 -13.18
N LEU A 180 24.04 -6.94 -13.06
CA LEU A 180 23.92 -8.26 -12.43
C LEU A 180 24.43 -9.39 -13.33
N ILE A 181 24.31 -9.18 -14.66
CA ILE A 181 24.81 -10.08 -15.70
C ILE A 181 25.45 -9.24 -16.82
N PRO A 182 26.43 -9.79 -17.56
CA PRO A 182 26.93 -9.12 -18.76
C PRO A 182 25.93 -9.29 -19.92
N GLU A 183 25.84 -8.30 -20.81
CA GLU A 183 24.90 -8.31 -21.95
C GLU A 183 25.04 -9.55 -22.84
N ARG A 184 26.29 -10.01 -23.05
CA ARG A 184 26.59 -11.24 -23.80
C ARG A 184 25.92 -12.51 -23.23
N SER A 185 25.64 -12.54 -21.93
CA SER A 185 25.01 -13.70 -21.29
C SER A 185 23.51 -13.77 -21.54
N ILE A 186 22.87 -12.71 -22.07
CA ILE A 186 21.41 -12.69 -22.30
C ILE A 186 21.03 -13.77 -23.32
N GLU A 187 21.70 -13.81 -24.47
CA GLU A 187 21.46 -14.82 -25.52
C GLU A 187 21.67 -16.25 -25.00
N ASP A 188 22.76 -16.47 -24.25
CA ASP A 188 23.09 -17.77 -23.66
C ASP A 188 22.05 -18.25 -22.64
N ILE A 189 21.49 -17.33 -21.83
CA ILE A 189 20.52 -17.65 -20.78
C ILE A 189 19.11 -17.82 -21.36
N LEU A 190 18.75 -17.02 -22.37
CA LEU A 190 17.45 -17.10 -23.03
C LEU A 190 17.38 -18.32 -23.95
N GLY A 191 18.49 -18.67 -24.61
CA GLY A 191 18.56 -19.71 -25.62
C GLY A 191 18.03 -19.29 -26.99
N ASP A 192 17.66 -18.02 -27.16
CA ASP A 192 17.09 -17.40 -28.35
C ASP A 192 17.71 -16.00 -28.57
N VAL A 193 17.60 -15.46 -29.79
CA VAL A 193 18.00 -14.08 -30.10
C VAL A 193 16.97 -13.11 -29.51
N PRO A 194 17.36 -12.12 -28.69
CA PRO A 194 16.42 -11.18 -28.10
C PRO A 194 15.78 -10.29 -29.18
N MET A 195 14.50 -9.95 -28.97
CA MET A 195 13.76 -9.06 -29.88
C MET A 195 13.99 -7.57 -29.61
N GLN A 196 14.56 -7.24 -28.45
CA GLN A 196 14.82 -5.88 -28.00
C GLN A 196 16.32 -5.70 -27.73
N SER A 197 16.75 -4.45 -27.61
CA SER A 197 18.09 -4.09 -27.16
C SER A 197 18.00 -3.37 -25.82
N LEU A 198 19.14 -3.20 -25.14
CA LEU A 198 19.22 -2.33 -23.98
C LEU A 198 18.70 -0.90 -24.31
N PRO A 199 18.09 -0.21 -23.33
CA PRO A 199 17.63 1.17 -23.50
C PRO A 199 18.77 2.08 -23.97
N GLN A 200 18.53 2.90 -25.00
CA GLN A 200 19.56 3.80 -25.55
C GLN A 200 20.06 4.82 -24.52
N SER A 201 19.20 5.19 -23.58
CA SER A 201 19.51 6.13 -22.50
C SER A 201 20.34 5.51 -21.37
N GLY A 202 20.53 4.19 -21.36
CA GLY A 202 21.24 3.48 -20.31
C GLY A 202 20.54 3.56 -18.95
N ARG A 203 21.32 3.32 -17.89
CA ARG A 203 20.84 3.37 -16.50
C ARG A 203 20.69 4.83 -16.07
N TYR A 204 19.51 5.19 -15.57
CA TYR A 204 19.29 6.51 -15.00
C TYR A 204 19.93 6.69 -13.63
N VAL A 205 20.15 7.95 -13.29
CA VAL A 205 20.67 8.39 -11.98
C VAL A 205 19.72 9.45 -11.45
N LYS A 206 19.15 9.23 -10.27
CA LYS A 206 18.20 10.13 -9.61
C LYS A 206 18.59 11.61 -9.68
N ASP A 207 19.80 11.98 -9.27
CA ASP A 207 20.20 13.38 -9.16
C ASP A 207 20.22 14.11 -10.52
N GLU A 208 20.59 13.40 -11.57
CA GLU A 208 20.56 13.93 -12.93
C GLU A 208 19.13 14.10 -13.44
N LEU A 209 18.23 13.16 -13.13
CA LEU A 209 16.80 13.28 -13.45
C LEU A 209 16.16 14.48 -12.73
N VAL A 210 16.46 14.67 -11.44
CA VAL A 210 15.98 15.82 -10.65
C VAL A 210 16.46 17.12 -11.28
N ARG A 211 17.75 17.20 -11.66
CA ARG A 211 18.31 18.38 -12.35
C ARG A 211 17.59 18.67 -13.66
N GLN A 212 17.30 17.64 -14.46
CA GLN A 212 16.61 17.80 -15.75
C GLN A 212 15.15 18.24 -15.59
N CYS A 213 14.44 17.70 -14.60
CA CYS A 213 13.06 18.08 -14.31
C CYS A 213 12.95 19.50 -13.74
N THR A 214 13.89 19.89 -12.87
CA THR A 214 13.94 21.25 -12.31
C THR A 214 14.22 22.28 -13.40
N ALA A 215 15.00 21.92 -14.42
CA ALA A 215 15.24 22.78 -15.58
C ALA A 215 14.07 22.83 -16.57
N ASN A 216 13.24 21.78 -16.65
CA ASN A 216 12.10 21.71 -17.57
C ASN A 216 10.96 20.86 -16.99
N ALA A 217 9.90 21.52 -16.54
CA ALA A 217 8.72 20.86 -15.96
C ALA A 217 8.02 19.88 -16.94
N ALA A 218 8.13 20.08 -18.26
CA ALA A 218 7.53 19.17 -19.24
C ALA A 218 8.15 17.76 -19.21
N LYS A 219 9.41 17.64 -18.78
CA LYS A 219 10.07 16.33 -18.62
C LYS A 219 9.45 15.49 -17.51
N ILE A 220 8.76 16.12 -16.55
CA ILE A 220 8.10 15.39 -15.47
C ILE A 220 6.98 14.51 -16.06
N GLU A 221 6.18 15.04 -16.99
CA GLU A 221 5.14 14.26 -17.67
C GLU A 221 5.73 13.14 -18.55
N GLU A 222 6.85 13.39 -19.22
CA GLU A 222 7.59 12.39 -20.02
C GLU A 222 8.05 11.21 -19.14
N TYR A 223 8.74 11.48 -18.04
CA TYR A 223 9.21 10.45 -17.12
C TYR A 223 8.07 9.72 -16.39
N ILE A 224 6.97 10.41 -16.06
CA ILE A 224 5.74 9.76 -15.56
C ILE A 224 5.19 8.77 -16.60
N GLY A 225 5.31 9.10 -17.88
CA GLY A 225 4.97 8.22 -19.00
C GLY A 225 5.81 6.95 -19.04
N GLU A 226 7.13 7.09 -18.86
CA GLU A 226 8.13 6.01 -18.93
C GLU A 226 8.05 4.98 -17.79
N LEU A 227 7.43 5.33 -16.65
CA LEU A 227 7.32 4.42 -15.49
C LEU A 227 6.63 3.08 -15.81
N ASP A 228 5.81 3.02 -16.87
CA ASP A 228 5.12 1.81 -17.31
C ASP A 228 5.87 1.02 -18.40
N ASN A 229 7.00 1.51 -18.91
CA ASN A 229 7.69 0.89 -20.06
C ASN A 229 8.42 -0.42 -19.73
N MET A 230 8.54 -0.78 -18.46
CA MET A 230 9.24 -2.01 -18.01
C MET A 230 10.69 -2.11 -18.49
N GLU A 231 11.45 -1.01 -18.42
CA GLU A 231 12.84 -0.94 -18.92
C GLU A 231 13.91 -1.09 -17.82
N GLY A 232 13.51 -1.29 -16.55
CA GLY A 232 14.42 -1.41 -15.41
C GLY A 232 14.78 -0.07 -14.73
N ASN A 233 14.40 1.06 -15.31
CA ASN A 233 14.72 2.42 -14.81
C ASN A 233 13.65 3.03 -13.88
N ALA A 234 12.51 2.36 -13.68
CA ALA A 234 11.37 2.98 -12.99
C ALA A 234 11.67 3.40 -11.53
N GLY A 235 12.58 2.72 -10.84
CA GLY A 235 12.96 3.07 -9.46
C GLY A 235 13.66 4.43 -9.35
N GLU A 236 14.57 4.74 -10.28
CA GLU A 236 15.28 6.02 -10.32
C GLU A 236 14.33 7.17 -10.69
N ILE A 237 13.40 6.92 -11.61
CA ILE A 237 12.36 7.88 -12.00
C ILE A 237 11.42 8.16 -10.83
N ALA A 238 10.91 7.11 -10.16
CA ALA A 238 10.05 7.27 -8.98
C ALA A 238 10.78 8.05 -7.88
N GLY A 239 12.05 7.73 -7.62
CA GLY A 239 12.90 8.45 -6.67
C GLY A 239 13.10 9.93 -7.03
N ALA A 240 13.24 10.25 -8.32
CA ALA A 240 13.37 11.63 -8.80
C ALA A 240 12.06 12.42 -8.64
N ILE A 241 10.92 11.85 -9.04
CA ILE A 241 9.59 12.46 -8.87
C ILE A 241 9.32 12.74 -7.39
N MET A 242 9.64 11.77 -6.51
CA MET A 242 9.52 11.95 -5.07
C MET A 242 10.41 13.08 -4.55
N GLY A 243 11.67 13.15 -5.01
CA GLY A 243 12.59 14.23 -4.64
C GLY A 243 12.09 15.61 -5.07
N ILE A 244 11.54 15.73 -6.28
CA ILE A 244 10.95 16.97 -6.80
C ILE A 244 9.73 17.35 -5.97
N LEU A 245 8.81 16.40 -5.73
CA LEU A 245 7.61 16.65 -4.92
C LEU A 245 7.97 17.17 -3.53
N HIS A 246 8.95 16.54 -2.86
CA HIS A 246 9.45 17.00 -1.56
C HIS A 246 10.07 18.39 -1.64
N SER A 247 10.87 18.68 -2.67
CA SER A 247 11.47 20.01 -2.85
C SER A 247 10.42 21.09 -3.08
N LEU A 248 9.40 20.84 -3.91
CA LEU A 248 8.29 21.75 -4.15
C LEU A 248 7.51 21.99 -2.86
N CYS A 249 7.34 20.94 -2.06
CA CYS A 249 6.67 21.03 -0.78
C CYS A 249 7.42 21.92 0.22
N LEU A 250 8.74 21.74 0.33
CA LEU A 250 9.59 22.54 1.22
C LEU A 250 9.65 24.02 0.82
N ASN A 251 9.62 24.29 -0.48
CA ASN A 251 9.69 25.64 -1.04
C ASN A 251 8.32 26.35 -1.10
N ASN A 252 7.22 25.66 -0.75
CA ASN A 252 5.83 26.13 -0.95
C ASN A 252 5.53 26.56 -2.40
N ASP A 253 6.10 25.88 -3.41
CA ASP A 253 5.72 26.09 -4.82
C ASP A 253 4.47 25.26 -5.15
N THR A 254 3.31 25.80 -4.76
CA THR A 254 2.00 25.15 -4.89
C THR A 254 1.53 25.05 -6.34
N MET A 255 1.93 26.00 -7.20
CA MET A 255 1.58 26.01 -8.62
C MET A 255 2.25 24.86 -9.38
N THR A 256 3.56 24.68 -9.23
CA THR A 256 4.25 23.55 -9.87
C THR A 256 3.83 22.22 -9.23
N LEU A 257 3.61 22.20 -7.91
CA LEU A 257 3.13 21.02 -7.20
C LEU A 257 1.78 20.54 -7.73
N LYS A 258 0.85 21.45 -8.04
CA LYS A 258 -0.42 21.14 -8.70
C LYS A 258 -0.20 20.39 -10.01
N LEU A 259 0.71 20.86 -10.87
CA LEU A 259 0.98 20.24 -12.17
C LEU A 259 1.49 18.81 -12.02
N VAL A 260 2.39 18.57 -11.05
CA VAL A 260 2.89 17.22 -10.73
C VAL A 260 1.75 16.32 -10.23
N CYS A 261 0.93 16.82 -9.30
CA CYS A 261 -0.23 16.08 -8.76
C CYS A 261 -1.22 15.71 -9.87
N HIS A 262 -1.52 16.62 -10.80
CA HIS A 262 -2.37 16.36 -11.95
C HIS A 262 -1.79 15.33 -12.91
N ALA A 263 -0.51 15.42 -13.24
CA ALA A 263 0.17 14.45 -14.09
C ALA A 263 0.09 13.03 -13.49
N LEU A 264 0.26 12.91 -12.17
CA LEU A 264 0.13 11.64 -11.46
C LEU A 264 -1.32 11.13 -11.38
N CYS A 265 -2.32 12.02 -11.24
CA CYS A 265 -3.73 11.64 -11.27
C CYS A 265 -4.18 11.07 -12.62
N ARG A 266 -3.63 11.58 -13.73
CA ARG A 266 -3.99 11.16 -15.10
C ARG A 266 -3.71 9.68 -15.35
N LYS A 267 -2.64 9.13 -14.78
CA LYS A 267 -2.16 7.78 -15.06
C LYS A 267 -2.11 6.94 -13.79
N SER A 268 -3.25 6.33 -13.48
CA SER A 268 -3.43 5.52 -12.26
C SER A 268 -2.44 4.34 -12.10
N SER A 269 -1.97 3.74 -13.19
CA SER A 269 -0.94 2.67 -13.16
C SER A 269 0.39 3.17 -12.60
N THR A 270 0.77 4.41 -12.91
CA THR A 270 2.02 5.00 -12.47
C THR A 270 2.12 5.11 -10.95
N LEU A 271 1.00 5.41 -10.29
CA LEU A 271 0.95 5.45 -8.82
C LEU A 271 1.22 4.09 -8.20
N ASP A 272 0.74 3.01 -8.82
CA ASP A 272 1.04 1.66 -8.33
C ASP A 272 2.54 1.36 -8.44
N VAL A 273 3.18 1.77 -9.55
CA VAL A 273 4.63 1.60 -9.75
C VAL A 273 5.42 2.43 -8.73
N ILE A 274 5.06 3.69 -8.49
CA ILE A 274 5.73 4.54 -7.49
C ILE A 274 5.66 3.90 -6.09
N MET A 275 4.54 3.28 -5.73
CA MET A 275 4.36 2.60 -4.45
C MET A 275 5.23 1.33 -4.28
N LEU A 276 5.78 0.76 -5.35
CA LEU A 276 6.78 -0.31 -5.23
C LEU A 276 8.12 0.19 -4.67
N PHE A 277 8.39 1.50 -4.80
CA PHE A 277 9.67 2.11 -4.42
C PHE A 277 9.55 3.06 -3.22
N THR A 278 8.33 3.52 -2.92
CA THR A 278 8.09 4.56 -1.92
C THR A 278 6.98 4.14 -0.96
N ARG A 279 7.14 4.45 0.32
CA ARG A 279 6.07 4.24 1.30
C ARG A 279 5.00 5.33 1.19
N PRO A 280 3.71 5.03 1.44
CA PRO A 280 2.66 6.04 1.33
C PRO A 280 2.82 7.25 2.24
N ASP A 281 3.33 7.07 3.45
CA ASP A 281 3.59 8.17 4.38
C ASP A 281 4.66 9.12 3.84
N ALA A 282 5.71 8.58 3.22
CA ALA A 282 6.75 9.39 2.57
C ALA A 282 6.23 10.21 1.38
N LEU A 283 5.14 9.76 0.73
CA LEU A 283 4.46 10.54 -0.31
C LEU A 283 3.49 11.57 0.28
N LEU A 284 2.66 11.15 1.24
CA LEU A 284 1.49 11.92 1.67
C LEU A 284 1.80 12.91 2.79
N GLN A 285 2.75 12.62 3.68
CA GLN A 285 3.03 13.49 4.82
C GLN A 285 3.44 14.91 4.41
N PRO A 286 4.34 15.14 3.43
CA PRO A 286 4.68 16.50 2.99
C PRO A 286 3.47 17.26 2.43
N LEU A 287 2.62 16.58 1.68
CA LEU A 287 1.41 17.16 1.09
C LEU A 287 0.38 17.52 2.16
N CYS A 288 0.16 16.61 3.11
CA CYS A 288 -0.74 16.86 4.24
C CYS A 288 -0.25 18.05 5.08
N ASN A 289 1.06 18.19 5.30
CA ASN A 289 1.63 19.31 6.02
C ASN A 289 1.37 20.66 5.33
N ILE A 290 1.44 20.72 4.00
CA ILE A 290 1.12 21.94 3.23
C ILE A 290 -0.36 22.27 3.32
N LEU A 291 -1.22 21.26 3.14
CA LEU A 291 -2.66 21.45 3.25
C LEU A 291 -3.02 21.92 4.68
N ASP A 292 -2.42 21.35 5.72
CA ASP A 292 -2.66 21.76 7.11
C ASP A 292 -2.13 23.18 7.40
N LYS A 293 -0.97 23.56 6.87
CA LYS A 293 -0.35 24.87 7.08
C LYS A 293 -0.68 25.92 6.02
N TRP A 294 -1.65 25.63 5.14
CA TRP A 294 -2.03 26.54 4.05
C TRP A 294 -2.30 27.95 4.55
N GLN A 295 -1.57 28.92 4.01
CA GLN A 295 -1.67 30.35 4.30
C GLN A 295 -1.90 31.10 3.00
N ASP A 296 -2.80 32.07 3.03
CA ASP A 296 -3.05 32.98 1.91
C ASP A 296 -1.91 34.02 1.90
N HIS A 297 -1.33 34.28 0.73
CA HIS A 297 -0.30 35.32 0.63
C HIS A 297 -0.96 36.70 0.68
N GLU A 298 -0.43 37.63 1.50
CA GLU A 298 -1.03 38.94 1.75
C GLU A 298 -1.19 39.83 0.50
N ASP A 299 -0.46 39.54 -0.58
CA ASP A 299 -0.51 40.25 -1.88
C ASP A 299 -1.45 39.61 -2.93
N GLN A 300 -2.31 38.65 -2.54
CA GLN A 300 -3.21 37.98 -3.47
C GLN A 300 -4.36 38.85 -3.95
N ASN A 301 -4.37 39.13 -5.27
CA ASN A 301 -5.43 39.87 -5.95
C ASN A 301 -6.47 38.96 -6.63
N GLU A 302 -6.19 37.66 -6.76
CA GLU A 302 -7.08 36.66 -7.38
C GLU A 302 -7.11 35.41 -6.50
N TYR A 303 -8.31 35.00 -6.04
CA TYR A 303 -8.45 33.85 -5.15
C TYR A 303 -8.80 32.54 -5.89
N GLN A 304 -9.18 32.60 -7.16
CA GLN A 304 -9.44 31.39 -7.97
C GLN A 304 -8.22 30.45 -8.05
N PRO A 305 -6.99 30.92 -8.32
CA PRO A 305 -5.80 30.04 -8.34
C PRO A 305 -5.54 29.34 -7.01
N VAL A 306 -5.86 30.01 -5.88
CA VAL A 306 -5.69 29.45 -4.53
C VAL A 306 -6.57 28.23 -4.33
N TYR A 307 -7.82 28.32 -4.77
CA TYR A 307 -8.78 27.21 -4.73
C TYR A 307 -8.37 26.07 -5.67
N ASP A 308 -7.91 26.42 -6.88
CA ASP A 308 -7.44 25.45 -7.87
C ASP A 308 -6.23 24.65 -7.35
N GLU A 309 -5.21 25.32 -6.83
CA GLU A 309 -4.01 24.69 -6.28
C GLU A 309 -4.33 23.85 -5.05
N PHE A 310 -5.06 24.39 -4.08
CA PHE A 310 -5.45 23.67 -2.86
C PHE A 310 -6.30 22.43 -3.19
N GLY A 311 -7.34 22.60 -4.00
CA GLY A 311 -8.27 21.55 -4.36
C GLY A 311 -7.58 20.41 -5.12
N SER A 312 -6.67 20.74 -6.03
CA SER A 312 -5.92 19.75 -6.82
C SER A 312 -4.98 18.90 -5.97
N ILE A 313 -4.26 19.52 -5.02
CA ILE A 313 -3.38 18.81 -4.08
C ILE A 313 -4.20 17.93 -3.14
N LEU A 314 -5.32 18.45 -2.62
CA LEU A 314 -6.23 17.68 -1.78
C LEU A 314 -6.83 16.49 -2.54
N LEU A 315 -7.26 16.68 -3.79
CA LEU A 315 -7.79 15.61 -4.64
C LEU A 315 -6.75 14.50 -4.81
N PHE A 316 -5.49 14.84 -5.05
CA PHE A 316 -4.42 13.85 -5.15
C PHE A 316 -4.26 13.04 -3.85
N VAL A 317 -4.24 13.70 -2.69
CA VAL A 317 -4.16 13.03 -1.38
C VAL A 317 -5.34 12.06 -1.19
N VAL A 318 -6.56 12.48 -1.52
CA VAL A 318 -7.75 11.61 -1.42
C VAL A 318 -7.68 10.44 -2.41
N ILE A 319 -7.23 10.66 -3.65
CA ILE A 319 -7.08 9.59 -4.65
C ILE A 319 -6.10 8.53 -4.15
N VAL A 320 -4.93 8.93 -3.64
CA VAL A 320 -3.92 7.99 -3.12
C VAL A 320 -4.47 7.26 -1.88
N GLN A 321 -5.13 7.97 -0.96
CA GLN A 321 -5.78 7.38 0.22
C GLN A 321 -6.83 6.33 -0.18
N HIS A 322 -7.73 6.68 -1.10
CA HIS A 322 -8.81 5.80 -1.54
C HIS A 322 -8.26 4.60 -2.32
N ARG A 323 -7.33 4.83 -3.25
CA ARG A 323 -6.72 3.80 -4.10
C ARG A 323 -6.04 2.71 -3.27
N PHE A 324 -5.26 3.10 -2.27
CA PHE A 324 -4.49 2.16 -1.44
C PHE A 324 -5.17 1.82 -0.11
N LYS A 325 -6.41 2.29 0.11
CA LYS A 325 -7.21 2.10 1.34
C LYS A 325 -6.44 2.44 2.62
N LEU A 326 -5.71 3.55 2.57
CA LEU A 326 -4.84 3.98 3.65
C LEU A 326 -5.67 4.40 4.87
N GLN A 327 -5.24 3.95 6.05
CA GLN A 327 -5.80 4.41 7.31
C GLN A 327 -5.17 5.75 7.72
N PRO A 328 -5.75 6.50 8.68
CA PRO A 328 -5.18 7.76 9.13
C PRO A 328 -3.72 7.63 9.60
N GLU A 329 -3.32 6.48 10.14
CA GLU A 329 -1.95 6.20 10.58
C GLU A 329 -0.97 6.03 9.41
N ASP A 330 -1.45 5.64 8.24
CA ASP A 330 -0.63 5.50 7.02
C ASP A 330 -0.30 6.85 6.35
N LEU A 331 -0.98 7.93 6.74
CA LEU A 331 -0.78 9.28 6.19
C LEU A 331 0.44 10.01 6.79
N GLY A 332 1.10 9.39 7.77
CA GLY A 332 2.21 9.95 8.54
C GLY A 332 1.76 10.48 9.90
N ASN A 333 2.64 11.22 10.57
CA ASN A 333 2.40 11.76 11.91
C ASN A 333 1.47 12.98 11.88
N LEU A 334 0.19 12.77 11.58
CA LEU A 334 -0.82 13.82 11.64
C LEU A 334 -1.19 14.10 13.10
N THR A 335 -1.32 15.39 13.42
CA THR A 335 -1.84 15.80 14.73
C THR A 335 -3.36 15.59 14.79
N SER A 336 -3.92 15.40 15.99
CA SER A 336 -5.37 15.20 16.15
C SER A 336 -6.21 16.39 15.64
N ASP A 337 -5.62 17.58 15.58
CA ASP A 337 -6.23 18.83 15.08
C ASP A 337 -5.96 19.07 13.57
N SER A 338 -5.37 18.11 12.87
CA SER A 338 -5.11 18.20 11.42
C SER A 338 -6.40 18.38 10.63
N PHE A 339 -6.37 19.28 9.64
CA PHE A 339 -7.47 19.49 8.70
C PHE A 339 -7.76 18.21 7.92
N ILE A 340 -6.72 17.47 7.50
CA ILE A 340 -6.88 16.23 6.73
C ILE A 340 -7.62 15.15 7.54
N THR A 341 -7.29 15.01 8.82
CA THR A 341 -7.99 14.08 9.72
C THR A 341 -9.46 14.46 9.89
N THR A 342 -9.73 15.76 10.03
CA THR A 342 -11.10 16.29 10.12
C THR A 342 -11.86 16.07 8.80
N TYR A 343 -11.22 16.32 7.66
CA TYR A 343 -11.80 16.15 6.34
C TYR A 343 -12.20 14.69 6.06
N PHE A 344 -11.33 13.72 6.35
CA PHE A 344 -11.66 12.31 6.17
C PHE A 344 -12.75 11.80 7.11
N ARG A 345 -12.93 12.43 8.29
CA ARG A 345 -13.97 12.06 9.25
C ARG A 345 -15.33 12.70 8.93
N GLU A 346 -15.33 14.00 8.64
CA GLU A 346 -16.54 14.82 8.61
C GLU A 346 -16.75 15.55 7.28
N GLY A 347 -15.74 15.67 6.42
CA GLY A 347 -15.79 16.54 5.23
C GLY A 347 -16.82 16.14 4.18
N CYS A 348 -17.25 14.87 4.18
CA CYS A 348 -18.29 14.36 3.29
C CYS A 348 -19.67 14.24 3.96
N GLN A 349 -19.80 14.63 5.23
CA GLN A 349 -21.05 14.53 5.99
C GLN A 349 -21.76 15.89 6.02
N SER A 350 -23.07 15.88 5.76
CA SER A 350 -23.90 17.08 5.92
C SER A 350 -24.19 17.32 7.41
N LYS A 351 -24.05 18.58 7.84
CA LYS A 351 -24.40 19.01 9.20
C LYS A 351 -25.77 19.70 9.19
N PRO A 352 -26.67 19.41 10.15
CA PRO A 352 -27.94 20.11 10.25
C PRO A 352 -27.71 21.59 10.56
N ILE A 353 -28.59 22.46 10.05
CA ILE A 353 -28.44 23.93 10.21
C ILE A 353 -28.33 24.33 11.68
N ASP A 354 -29.04 23.65 12.57
CA ASP A 354 -29.08 23.95 14.00
C ASP A 354 -27.73 23.69 14.72
N GLU A 355 -26.85 22.89 14.12
CA GLU A 355 -25.53 22.56 14.66
C GLU A 355 -24.40 23.39 13.99
N LEU A 356 -24.72 24.24 13.02
CA LEU A 356 -23.75 25.11 12.36
C LEU A 356 -23.40 26.30 13.25
N SER A 357 -22.11 26.67 13.26
CA SER A 357 -21.70 27.94 13.87
C SER A 357 -22.27 29.13 13.09
N ASP A 358 -22.45 30.28 13.77
CA ASP A 358 -22.94 31.51 13.13
C ASP A 358 -22.09 31.92 11.91
N HIS A 359 -20.77 31.74 11.99
CA HIS A 359 -19.84 32.01 10.90
C HIS A 359 -20.06 31.05 9.72
N THR A 360 -20.11 29.74 9.97
CA THR A 360 -20.35 28.72 8.94
C THR A 360 -21.70 28.92 8.25
N ASN A 361 -22.72 29.34 9.01
CA ASN A 361 -24.05 29.61 8.47
C ASN A 361 -24.06 30.87 7.57
N GLN A 362 -23.29 31.91 7.93
CA GLN A 362 -23.09 33.08 7.08
C GLN A 362 -22.38 32.71 5.77
N LEU A 363 -21.33 31.90 5.84
CA LEU A 363 -20.62 31.40 4.66
C LEU A 363 -21.54 30.58 3.76
N LEU A 364 -22.34 29.67 4.33
CA LEU A 364 -23.34 28.88 3.59
C LEU A 364 -24.32 29.78 2.84
N GLY A 365 -24.88 30.78 3.53
CA GLY A 365 -25.79 31.74 2.93
C GLY A 365 -25.15 32.57 1.81
N ALA A 366 -23.87 32.90 1.95
CA ALA A 366 -23.11 33.63 0.93
C ALA A 366 -22.85 32.77 -0.32
N TRP A 367 -22.48 31.50 -0.14
CA TRP A 367 -22.30 30.55 -1.24
C TRP A 367 -23.61 30.22 -1.97
N ILE A 368 -24.72 30.02 -1.25
CA ILE A 368 -26.04 29.81 -1.87
C ILE A 368 -26.45 31.02 -2.71
N LYS A 369 -26.23 32.26 -2.21
CA LYS A 369 -26.49 33.47 -2.99
C LYS A 369 -25.58 33.54 -4.23
N GLY A 370 -24.29 33.25 -4.05
CA GLY A 370 -23.28 33.19 -5.11
C GLY A 370 -23.67 32.28 -6.26
N LEU A 371 -24.14 31.07 -5.95
CA LEU A 371 -24.41 30.01 -6.92
C LEU A 371 -25.79 30.11 -7.59
N PHE A 372 -26.81 30.61 -6.88
CA PHE A 372 -28.20 30.53 -7.36
C PHE A 372 -28.89 31.88 -7.57
N VAL A 373 -28.36 32.98 -7.01
CA VAL A 373 -29.01 34.30 -7.04
C VAL A 373 -28.21 35.32 -7.84
N THR A 374 -26.89 35.35 -7.70
CA THR A 374 -26.00 36.22 -8.48
C THR A 374 -25.51 35.52 -9.75
N GLU A 375 -25.20 36.29 -10.80
CA GLU A 375 -24.62 35.77 -12.05
C GLU A 375 -23.12 35.44 -11.89
N GLY A 376 -22.76 34.69 -10.84
CA GLY A 376 -21.40 34.20 -10.62
C GLY A 376 -20.89 34.31 -9.18
N ILE A 377 -19.72 33.69 -8.98
CA ILE A 377 -18.99 33.62 -7.71
C ILE A 377 -18.05 34.82 -7.64
N SER A 378 -18.22 35.69 -6.64
CA SER A 378 -17.36 36.87 -6.45
C SER A 378 -16.04 36.52 -5.78
N ASP A 379 -14.99 37.27 -6.11
CA ASP A 379 -13.68 37.14 -5.47
C ASP A 379 -13.72 37.48 -3.97
N GLU A 380 -14.64 38.38 -3.57
CA GLU A 380 -14.95 38.72 -2.18
C GLU A 380 -15.50 37.52 -1.38
N LEU A 381 -16.30 36.66 -2.00
CA LEU A 381 -16.78 35.42 -1.38
C LEU A 381 -15.61 34.44 -1.17
N MET A 382 -14.75 34.33 -2.19
CA MET A 382 -13.58 33.45 -2.20
C MET A 382 -12.49 33.91 -1.21
N SER A 383 -12.37 35.20 -0.94
CA SER A 383 -11.45 35.73 0.07
C SER A 383 -11.99 35.56 1.49
N THR A 384 -13.31 35.62 1.67
CA THR A 384 -13.95 35.47 2.99
C THR A 384 -14.04 34.01 3.43
N CYS A 385 -14.28 33.09 2.49
CA CYS A 385 -14.33 31.65 2.76
C CYS A 385 -12.97 31.05 2.39
N LYS A 386 -12.24 30.43 3.32
CA LYS A 386 -10.98 29.77 2.94
C LYS A 386 -11.25 28.44 2.22
N PRO A 387 -10.33 27.94 1.36
CA PRO A 387 -10.50 26.66 0.67
C PRO A 387 -10.81 25.48 1.60
N LYS A 388 -10.19 25.46 2.79
CA LYS A 388 -10.45 24.48 3.86
C LYS A 388 -11.90 24.49 4.33
N GLU A 389 -12.42 25.67 4.65
CA GLU A 389 -13.79 25.85 5.12
C GLU A 389 -14.78 25.48 4.02
N PHE A 390 -14.50 25.88 2.78
CA PHE A 390 -15.32 25.53 1.64
C PHE A 390 -15.44 24.01 1.46
N HIS A 391 -14.33 23.28 1.48
CA HIS A 391 -14.33 21.83 1.29
C HIS A 391 -15.08 21.06 2.39
N LEU A 392 -15.14 21.59 3.62
CA LEU A 392 -15.97 21.04 4.71
C LEU A 392 -17.45 21.43 4.59
N LEU A 393 -17.74 22.54 3.89
CA LEU A 393 -19.08 23.08 3.73
C LEU A 393 -19.87 22.42 2.59
N VAL A 394 -19.18 21.92 1.56
CA VAL A 394 -19.78 21.46 0.30
C VAL A 394 -20.86 20.40 0.49
N ALA A 395 -20.67 19.40 1.36
CA ALA A 395 -21.70 18.39 1.61
C ALA A 395 -23.00 19.00 2.17
N THR A 396 -22.88 20.02 3.03
CA THR A 396 -24.03 20.75 3.60
C THR A 396 -24.67 21.67 2.56
N LEU A 397 -23.87 22.29 1.67
CA LEU A 397 -24.35 23.07 0.54
C LEU A 397 -25.25 22.23 -0.38
N PHE A 398 -24.84 21.01 -0.72
CA PHE A 398 -25.64 20.08 -1.53
C PHE A 398 -26.96 19.72 -0.85
N ASP A 399 -26.92 19.32 0.43
CA ASP A 399 -28.10 18.96 1.22
C ASP A 399 -29.13 20.09 1.28
N GLN A 400 -28.70 21.31 1.62
CA GLN A 400 -29.60 22.45 1.74
C GLN A 400 -30.16 22.92 0.40
N SER A 401 -29.36 22.86 -0.67
CA SER A 401 -29.81 23.22 -2.02
C SER A 401 -30.90 22.25 -2.52
N LEU A 402 -30.74 20.96 -2.26
CA LEU A 402 -31.74 19.94 -2.62
C LEU A 402 -33.00 20.05 -1.77
N LYS A 403 -32.90 20.27 -0.46
CA LYS A 403 -34.05 20.53 0.41
C LYS A 403 -34.83 21.77 -0.02
N ALA A 404 -34.14 22.85 -0.41
CA ALA A 404 -34.77 24.05 -0.95
C ALA A 404 -35.52 23.78 -2.28
N CYS A 405 -34.97 22.92 -3.14
CA CYS A 405 -35.63 22.49 -4.37
C CYS A 405 -36.87 21.62 -4.08
N GLN A 406 -36.78 20.67 -3.15
CA GLN A 406 -37.89 19.82 -2.73
C GLN A 406 -39.03 20.61 -2.08
N ALA A 407 -38.70 21.68 -1.36
CA ALA A 407 -39.66 22.62 -0.80
C ALA A 407 -40.26 23.59 -1.84
N ASN A 408 -39.88 23.49 -3.13
CA ASN A 408 -40.25 24.40 -4.21
C ASN A 408 -39.83 25.87 -3.98
N VAL A 409 -38.80 26.11 -3.15
CA VAL A 409 -38.19 27.43 -2.95
C VAL A 409 -37.21 27.72 -4.11
N LEU A 410 -36.54 26.69 -4.60
CA LEU A 410 -35.61 26.75 -5.72
C LEU A 410 -36.14 25.91 -6.90
N ALA A 411 -36.10 26.45 -8.12
CA ALA A 411 -36.49 25.70 -9.30
C ALA A 411 -35.41 24.68 -9.70
N LEU A 412 -35.83 23.52 -10.22
CA LEU A 412 -34.90 22.44 -10.62
C LEU A 412 -33.87 22.89 -11.67
N GLU A 413 -34.26 23.72 -12.63
CA GLU A 413 -33.33 24.25 -13.64
C GLU A 413 -32.30 25.22 -13.02
N THR A 414 -32.70 26.02 -12.02
CA THR A 414 -31.77 26.88 -11.28
C THR A 414 -30.81 26.04 -10.43
N LEU A 415 -31.27 24.94 -9.84
CA LEU A 415 -30.42 24.00 -9.12
C LEU A 415 -29.36 23.39 -10.05
N ARG A 416 -29.78 22.94 -11.24
CA ARG A 416 -28.87 22.37 -12.25
C ARG A 416 -27.83 23.39 -12.71
N GLY A 417 -28.25 24.61 -13.05
CA GLY A 417 -27.33 25.68 -13.44
C GLY A 417 -26.35 26.05 -12.33
N GLY A 418 -26.80 26.11 -11.07
CA GLY A 418 -25.92 26.37 -9.92
C GLY A 418 -24.88 25.28 -9.70
N PHE A 419 -25.26 24.01 -9.88
CA PHE A 419 -24.34 22.88 -9.81
C PHE A 419 -23.37 22.82 -10.98
N GLU A 420 -23.74 23.35 -12.15
CA GLU A 420 -22.82 23.47 -13.29
C GLU A 420 -21.64 24.41 -13.00
N TYR A 421 -21.80 25.44 -12.15
CA TYR A 421 -20.66 26.27 -11.71
C TYR A 421 -19.63 25.50 -10.88
N LEU A 422 -20.02 24.42 -10.18
CA LEU A 422 -19.09 23.57 -9.43
C LEU A 422 -18.24 22.67 -10.34
N LEU A 423 -18.53 22.64 -11.64
CA LEU A 423 -17.73 21.95 -12.67
C LEU A 423 -16.61 22.83 -13.25
N GLU A 424 -16.46 24.07 -12.79
CA GLU A 424 -15.30 24.90 -13.11
C GLU A 424 -14.03 24.28 -12.49
N PRO A 425 -12.85 24.34 -13.17
CA PRO A 425 -11.63 23.64 -12.76
C PRO A 425 -11.25 23.80 -11.28
N PHE A 426 -11.37 25.03 -10.76
CA PHE A 426 -10.96 25.40 -9.40
C PHE A 426 -11.92 24.89 -8.29
N LEU A 427 -13.15 24.51 -8.64
CA LEU A 427 -14.14 23.94 -7.70
C LEU A 427 -14.34 22.45 -7.90
N LEU A 428 -13.91 21.91 -9.03
CA LEU A 428 -14.17 20.54 -9.42
C LEU A 428 -13.72 19.50 -8.37
N PRO A 429 -12.56 19.66 -7.68
CA PRO A 429 -12.17 18.80 -6.56
C PRO A 429 -13.20 18.72 -5.43
N SER A 430 -13.97 19.79 -5.18
CA SER A 430 -14.98 19.83 -4.12
C SER A 430 -16.16 18.89 -4.36
N LEU A 431 -16.40 18.49 -5.62
CA LEU A 431 -17.45 17.54 -5.99
C LEU A 431 -17.27 16.18 -5.34
N LEU A 432 -16.06 15.84 -4.88
CA LEU A 432 -15.81 14.64 -4.10
C LEU A 432 -16.71 14.55 -2.86
N ALA A 433 -16.83 15.64 -2.09
CA ALA A 433 -17.71 15.71 -0.93
C ALA A 433 -19.18 15.61 -1.34
N GLY A 434 -19.55 16.29 -2.44
CA GLY A 434 -20.90 16.26 -3.00
C GLY A 434 -21.35 14.87 -3.45
N PHE A 435 -20.55 14.18 -4.27
CA PHE A 435 -20.85 12.83 -4.76
C PHE A 435 -20.87 11.79 -3.64
N THR A 436 -19.97 11.91 -2.66
CA THR A 436 -19.99 11.04 -1.48
C THR A 436 -21.27 11.25 -0.67
N TRP A 437 -21.69 12.51 -0.48
CA TRP A 437 -22.97 12.83 0.12
C TRP A 437 -24.16 12.27 -0.69
N PHE A 438 -24.16 12.41 -2.03
CA PHE A 438 -25.20 11.81 -2.90
C PHE A 438 -25.27 10.28 -2.73
N THR A 439 -24.12 9.63 -2.56
CA THR A 439 -24.05 8.19 -2.33
C THR A 439 -24.84 7.81 -1.07
N HIS A 440 -24.63 8.53 0.04
CA HIS A 440 -25.38 8.34 1.29
C HIS A 440 -26.87 8.69 1.14
N CYS A 441 -27.16 9.84 0.53
CA CYS A 441 -28.54 10.29 0.28
C CYS A 441 -29.34 9.24 -0.51
N LEU A 442 -28.77 8.65 -1.56
CA LEU A 442 -29.40 7.59 -2.35
C LEU A 442 -29.67 6.30 -1.55
N TRP A 443 -28.85 5.98 -0.55
CA TRP A 443 -29.08 4.84 0.35
C TRP A 443 -30.23 5.08 1.32
N GLU A 444 -30.51 6.33 1.69
CA GLU A 444 -31.54 6.70 2.66
C GLU A 444 -32.94 6.86 2.04
N ILE A 445 -33.04 6.91 0.70
CA ILE A 445 -34.33 7.02 0.01
C ILE A 445 -35.17 5.76 0.27
N ASN A 446 -36.22 5.90 1.08
CA ASN A 446 -37.22 4.88 1.33
C ASN A 446 -38.62 5.41 0.97
N ASP A 447 -39.29 4.75 0.02
CA ASP A 447 -40.69 4.87 -0.44
C ASP A 447 -41.29 6.25 -0.83
N GLU A 448 -40.70 7.38 -0.46
CA GLU A 448 -41.20 8.70 -0.87
C GLU A 448 -40.66 9.12 -2.25
N SER A 449 -41.46 8.88 -3.29
CA SER A 449 -41.13 9.14 -4.69
C SER A 449 -40.71 10.59 -5.02
N LYS A 450 -40.99 11.57 -4.15
CA LYS A 450 -40.68 12.99 -4.39
C LYS A 450 -39.19 13.33 -4.25
N ASN A 451 -38.43 12.56 -3.47
CA ASN A 451 -37.02 12.86 -3.22
C ASN A 451 -36.14 12.42 -4.40
N ILE A 452 -36.47 11.29 -5.02
CA ILE A 452 -35.70 10.74 -6.14
C ILE A 452 -35.86 11.55 -7.44
N ASP A 453 -37.02 12.19 -7.65
CA ASP A 453 -37.31 13.01 -8.84
C ASP A 453 -36.51 14.33 -8.89
N THR A 454 -35.99 14.79 -7.75
CA THR A 454 -35.09 15.95 -7.67
C THR A 454 -33.62 15.54 -7.62
N VAL A 455 -33.31 14.44 -6.91
CA VAL A 455 -31.94 13.94 -6.73
C VAL A 455 -31.31 13.42 -8.03
N LEU A 456 -32.02 12.62 -8.83
CA LEU A 456 -31.47 12.04 -10.06
C LEU A 456 -31.12 13.09 -11.12
N PRO A 457 -31.99 14.06 -11.45
CA PRO A 457 -31.64 15.11 -12.41
C PRO A 457 -30.48 16.00 -11.94
N ALA A 458 -30.40 16.29 -10.64
CA ALA A 458 -29.30 17.04 -10.05
C ALA A 458 -27.97 16.27 -10.16
N LEU A 459 -27.99 14.96 -9.85
CA LEU A 459 -26.83 14.08 -10.04
C LEU A 459 -26.44 13.95 -11.52
N GLN A 460 -27.42 13.87 -12.42
CA GLN A 460 -27.17 13.79 -13.86
C GLN A 460 -26.47 15.03 -14.41
N ALA A 461 -26.79 16.23 -13.91
CA ALA A 461 -26.12 17.47 -14.30
C ALA A 461 -24.60 17.42 -13.98
N LEU A 462 -24.24 16.82 -12.85
CA LEU A 462 -22.85 16.67 -12.41
C LEU A 462 -22.11 15.50 -13.08
N LEU A 463 -22.80 14.40 -13.38
CA LEU A 463 -22.19 13.22 -13.99
C LEU A 463 -22.02 13.36 -15.51
N LYS A 464 -22.95 14.04 -16.18
CA LYS A 464 -22.96 14.19 -17.64
C LYS A 464 -23.06 15.66 -18.03
N PRO A 465 -21.99 16.44 -17.84
CA PRO A 465 -21.96 17.83 -18.24
C PRO A 465 -22.05 17.99 -19.78
N PRO A 466 -22.72 19.03 -20.28
CA PRO A 466 -22.93 19.26 -21.71
C PRO A 466 -21.63 19.60 -22.45
N SER A 467 -20.67 20.23 -21.77
CA SER A 467 -19.35 20.59 -22.30
C SER A 467 -18.34 20.76 -21.17
N MET A 468 -17.12 20.22 -21.34
CA MET A 468 -16.00 20.44 -20.44
C MET A 468 -14.72 20.64 -21.23
N SER A 469 -13.79 21.43 -20.67
CA SER A 469 -12.42 21.50 -21.21
C SER A 469 -11.68 20.17 -20.97
N HIS A 470 -10.58 19.95 -21.71
CA HIS A 470 -9.77 18.74 -21.57
C HIS A 470 -9.22 18.56 -20.15
N ASP A 471 -8.77 19.64 -19.52
CA ASP A 471 -8.26 19.61 -18.15
C ASP A 471 -9.36 19.35 -17.12
N SER A 472 -10.52 20.00 -17.26
CA SER A 472 -11.66 19.78 -16.35
C SER A 472 -12.20 18.34 -16.47
N SER A 473 -12.23 17.79 -17.68
CA SER A 473 -12.60 16.38 -17.91
C SER A 473 -11.65 15.41 -17.22
N THR A 474 -10.36 15.73 -17.19
CA THR A 474 -9.35 14.92 -16.51
C THR A 474 -9.57 14.93 -14.99
N ILE A 475 -9.74 16.12 -14.40
CA ILE A 475 -10.00 16.27 -12.96
C ILE A 475 -11.33 15.59 -12.60
N HIS A 476 -12.34 15.68 -13.46
CA HIS A 476 -13.64 15.03 -13.27
C HIS A 476 -13.53 13.51 -13.29
N SER A 477 -12.82 12.95 -14.26
CA SER A 477 -12.48 11.52 -14.30
C SER A 477 -11.74 11.07 -13.03
N ALA A 478 -10.84 11.91 -12.51
CA ALA A 478 -10.11 11.64 -11.27
C ALA A 478 -11.03 11.65 -10.04
N VAL A 479 -11.95 12.62 -9.92
CA VAL A 479 -13.00 12.63 -8.88
C VAL A 479 -13.89 11.40 -8.98
N LEU A 480 -14.36 11.07 -10.19
CA LEU A 480 -15.19 9.90 -10.43
C LEU A 480 -14.48 8.59 -10.07
N SER A 481 -13.15 8.49 -10.26
CA SER A 481 -12.40 7.29 -9.88
C SER A 481 -12.52 6.94 -8.39
N VAL A 482 -12.73 7.96 -7.53
CA VAL A 482 -12.92 7.77 -6.09
C VAL A 482 -14.37 7.36 -5.76
N VAL A 483 -15.36 8.04 -6.35
CA VAL A 483 -16.77 7.88 -5.96
C VAL A 483 -17.56 6.88 -6.80
N ALA A 484 -17.05 6.47 -7.97
CA ALA A 484 -17.83 5.73 -8.96
C ALA A 484 -18.39 4.41 -8.43
N LYS A 485 -17.63 3.66 -7.65
CA LYS A 485 -18.09 2.36 -7.15
C LYS A 485 -19.13 2.49 -6.03
N PRO A 486 -18.89 3.23 -4.93
CA PRO A 486 -19.94 3.50 -3.94
C PRO A 486 -21.22 4.05 -4.57
N LEU A 487 -21.09 4.99 -5.50
CA LEU A 487 -22.23 5.59 -6.18
C LEU A 487 -22.96 4.59 -7.10
N ALA A 488 -22.23 3.75 -7.84
CA ALA A 488 -22.83 2.69 -8.66
C ALA A 488 -23.58 1.67 -7.79
N ASP A 489 -23.05 1.31 -6.62
CA ASP A 489 -23.70 0.42 -5.67
C ASP A 489 -25.01 1.03 -5.12
N SER A 490 -25.00 2.32 -4.76
CA SER A 490 -26.22 3.07 -4.40
C SER A 490 -27.24 3.11 -5.53
N LEU A 491 -26.81 3.41 -6.76
CA LEU A 491 -27.69 3.45 -7.93
C LEU A 491 -28.30 2.08 -8.24
N ASN A 492 -27.52 1.01 -8.11
CA ASN A 492 -28.01 -0.36 -8.25
C ASN A 492 -29.03 -0.72 -7.15
N HIS A 493 -28.84 -0.22 -5.92
CA HIS A 493 -29.81 -0.40 -4.84
C HIS A 493 -31.15 0.28 -5.20
N VAL A 494 -31.09 1.53 -5.64
CA VAL A 494 -32.27 2.29 -6.08
C VAL A 494 -32.94 1.63 -7.31
N GLN A 495 -32.16 1.12 -8.27
CA GLN A 495 -32.71 0.42 -9.44
C GLN A 495 -33.49 -0.84 -9.06
N LYS A 496 -33.03 -1.59 -8.04
CA LYS A 496 -33.77 -2.76 -7.53
C LYS A 496 -35.09 -2.36 -6.88
N GLN A 497 -35.13 -1.22 -6.20
CA GLN A 497 -36.37 -0.70 -5.60
C GLN A 497 -37.33 -0.11 -6.66
N TYR A 498 -36.80 0.57 -7.69
CA TYR A 498 -37.56 1.26 -8.73
C TYR A 498 -37.26 0.72 -10.14
N ALA A 499 -37.60 -0.55 -10.39
CA ALA A 499 -37.26 -1.26 -11.64
C ALA A 499 -37.83 -0.62 -12.94
N SER A 500 -38.77 0.31 -12.85
CA SER A 500 -39.42 0.96 -14.01
C SER A 500 -38.71 2.20 -14.56
N ARG A 501 -37.56 2.60 -13.98
CA ARG A 501 -36.86 3.86 -14.30
C ARG A 501 -35.72 3.67 -15.31
N PRO A 502 -35.84 4.20 -16.56
CA PRO A 502 -34.82 4.03 -17.60
C PRO A 502 -33.61 4.98 -17.45
N ASP A 503 -33.72 6.00 -16.61
CA ASP A 503 -32.74 7.07 -16.35
C ASP A 503 -31.53 6.63 -15.50
N ILE A 504 -31.60 5.49 -14.80
CA ILE A 504 -30.50 5.00 -13.96
C ILE A 504 -29.40 4.30 -14.79
N ASN A 505 -29.77 3.51 -15.80
CA ASN A 505 -28.83 2.79 -16.68
C ASN A 505 -27.81 3.70 -17.38
N PRO A 506 -28.17 4.87 -17.96
CA PRO A 506 -27.17 5.75 -18.57
C PRO A 506 -26.18 6.33 -17.55
N LEU A 507 -26.59 6.54 -16.29
CA LEU A 507 -25.68 6.99 -15.23
C LEU A 507 -24.69 5.88 -14.86
N LEU A 508 -25.15 4.64 -14.73
CA LEU A 508 -24.29 3.48 -14.54
C LEU A 508 -23.29 3.29 -15.69
N GLY A 509 -23.71 3.58 -16.93
CA GLY A 509 -22.84 3.57 -18.11
C GLY A 509 -21.68 4.58 -18.03
N VAL A 510 -21.91 5.76 -17.45
CA VAL A 510 -20.86 6.77 -17.24
C VAL A 510 -19.89 6.35 -16.13
N LEU A 511 -20.38 5.68 -15.08
CA LEU A 511 -19.54 5.24 -13.95
C LEU A 511 -18.70 4.00 -14.27
N SER A 512 -19.18 3.11 -15.14
CA SER A 512 -18.50 1.89 -15.59
C SER A 512 -16.98 2.03 -15.82
N PRO A 513 -16.47 2.96 -16.66
CA PRO A 513 -15.02 3.09 -16.88
C PRO A 513 -14.22 3.45 -15.62
N HIS A 514 -14.84 4.14 -14.65
CA HIS A 514 -14.21 4.59 -13.41
C HIS A 514 -14.35 3.59 -12.26
N THR A 515 -15.26 2.62 -12.35
CA THR A 515 -15.44 1.56 -11.32
C THR A 515 -14.33 0.50 -11.30
N GLN A 516 -13.44 0.47 -12.30
CA GLN A 516 -12.36 -0.52 -12.39
C GLN A 516 -11.20 -0.28 -11.41
N ASP A 517 -11.33 0.68 -10.50
CA ASP A 517 -10.24 0.94 -9.57
C ASP A 517 -10.06 -0.21 -8.58
N ARG A 518 -8.81 -0.41 -8.14
CA ARG A 518 -8.27 -1.54 -7.36
C ARG A 518 -8.89 -1.62 -5.96
N GLN A 519 -10.20 -1.70 -5.87
CA GLN A 519 -10.81 -2.21 -4.67
C GLN A 519 -10.51 -3.70 -4.66
N GLY A 520 -9.57 -4.09 -3.81
CA GLY A 520 -9.34 -5.45 -3.33
C GLY A 520 -10.54 -6.13 -2.67
N THR A 521 -11.75 -5.69 -3.01
CA THR A 521 -12.96 -6.42 -2.75
C THR A 521 -12.93 -7.67 -3.61
N THR A 522 -12.97 -8.81 -2.96
CA THR A 522 -13.19 -10.10 -3.60
C THR A 522 -14.41 -10.00 -4.49
N ALA A 523 -14.25 -10.44 -5.74
CA ALA A 523 -15.37 -10.47 -6.66
C ALA A 523 -16.44 -11.39 -6.07
N LEU A 524 -17.72 -11.02 -6.18
CA LEU A 524 -18.81 -11.85 -5.68
C LEU A 524 -18.72 -13.28 -6.22
N ASN A 525 -18.24 -13.45 -7.46
CA ASN A 525 -18.02 -14.74 -8.09
C ASN A 525 -16.93 -15.58 -7.38
N GLU A 526 -15.82 -14.95 -6.96
CA GLU A 526 -14.76 -15.63 -6.21
C GLU A 526 -15.23 -16.02 -4.81
N LEU A 527 -15.93 -15.14 -4.11
CA LEU A 527 -16.49 -15.47 -2.80
C LEU A 527 -17.55 -16.58 -2.90
N THR A 528 -18.36 -16.56 -3.97
CA THR A 528 -19.35 -17.61 -4.25
C THR A 528 -18.67 -18.95 -4.56
N SER A 529 -17.56 -18.96 -5.30
CA SER A 529 -16.84 -20.20 -5.60
C SER A 529 -16.21 -20.82 -4.34
N TRP A 530 -15.66 -20.00 -3.44
CA TRP A 530 -15.14 -20.50 -2.16
C TRP A 530 -16.24 -20.98 -1.21
N SER A 531 -17.34 -20.24 -1.12
CA SER A 531 -18.45 -20.60 -0.21
C SER A 531 -19.24 -21.85 -0.64
N THR A 532 -19.26 -22.17 -1.94
CA THR A 532 -19.93 -23.36 -2.49
C THR A 532 -19.05 -24.62 -2.48
N THR A 533 -17.84 -24.56 -1.94
CA THR A 533 -16.93 -25.72 -1.90
C THR A 533 -17.53 -26.85 -1.05
N PRO A 534 -17.66 -28.08 -1.61
CA PRO A 534 -18.22 -29.23 -0.89
C PRO A 534 -17.41 -29.57 0.37
N GLY A 535 -18.10 -29.97 1.45
CA GLY A 535 -17.44 -30.50 2.65
C GLY A 535 -16.97 -29.45 3.66
N GLY A 536 -17.40 -28.19 3.56
CA GLY A 536 -17.13 -27.18 4.58
C GLY A 536 -17.06 -25.73 4.11
N GLY A 537 -17.52 -25.43 2.88
CA GLY A 537 -17.58 -24.07 2.35
C GLY A 537 -16.21 -23.40 2.35
N LEU A 538 -16.14 -22.18 2.89
CA LEU A 538 -14.94 -21.34 2.85
C LEU A 538 -13.72 -21.97 3.56
N LEU A 539 -13.91 -22.68 4.69
CA LEU A 539 -12.80 -23.38 5.37
C LEU A 539 -12.30 -24.58 4.56
N ALA A 540 -13.18 -25.30 3.87
CA ALA A 540 -12.78 -26.40 3.00
C ALA A 540 -12.03 -25.88 1.76
N ALA A 541 -12.45 -24.75 1.20
CA ALA A 541 -11.75 -24.09 0.10
C ALA A 541 -10.32 -23.71 0.52
N LEU A 542 -10.16 -23.08 1.69
CA LEU A 542 -8.85 -22.71 2.22
C LEU A 542 -7.99 -23.96 2.51
N ARG A 543 -8.58 -25.02 3.06
CA ARG A 543 -7.92 -26.32 3.29
C ARG A 543 -7.33 -26.90 2.00
N ASN A 544 -8.14 -26.95 0.93
CA ASN A 544 -7.72 -27.47 -0.37
C ASN A 544 -6.56 -26.65 -0.97
N THR A 545 -6.58 -25.33 -0.80
CA THR A 545 -5.49 -24.45 -1.21
C THR A 545 -4.21 -24.76 -0.44
N ILE A 546 -4.28 -24.88 0.89
CA ILE A 546 -3.12 -25.20 1.74
C ILE A 546 -2.53 -26.55 1.35
N GLN A 547 -3.36 -27.58 1.16
CA GLN A 547 -2.90 -28.92 0.77
C GLN A 547 -2.21 -28.91 -0.60
N SER A 548 -2.73 -28.12 -1.54
CA SER A 548 -2.13 -27.95 -2.87
C SER A 548 -0.76 -27.26 -2.80
N LEU A 549 -0.60 -26.25 -1.93
CA LEU A 549 0.67 -25.55 -1.69
C LEU A 549 1.71 -26.43 -0.99
N ILE A 550 1.29 -27.25 -0.02
CA ILE A 550 2.16 -28.23 0.65
C ILE A 550 2.65 -29.28 -0.37
N LEU A 551 1.73 -29.83 -1.16
CA LEU A 551 2.07 -30.81 -2.19
C LEU A 551 3.04 -30.25 -3.23
N TRP A 552 2.81 -29.01 -3.70
CA TRP A 552 3.71 -28.34 -4.64
C TRP A 552 5.10 -28.07 -4.06
N SER A 553 5.18 -27.77 -2.77
CA SER A 553 6.47 -27.65 -2.06
C SER A 553 7.21 -28.98 -2.01
N ALA A 554 6.48 -30.08 -1.79
CA ALA A 554 7.05 -31.42 -1.72
C ALA A 554 7.56 -31.93 -3.08
N THR A 555 6.87 -31.60 -4.17
CA THR A 555 7.27 -31.99 -5.53
C THR A 555 8.34 -31.09 -6.14
N SER A 556 8.51 -29.86 -5.65
CA SER A 556 9.51 -28.89 -6.14
C SER A 556 10.97 -29.31 -5.93
N THR A 557 11.23 -30.40 -5.20
CA THR A 557 12.56 -31.03 -5.05
C THR A 557 12.90 -31.99 -6.19
N SER A 558 11.89 -32.42 -6.96
CA SER A 558 12.05 -33.19 -8.19
C SER A 558 12.18 -32.25 -9.38
N SER A 559 13.00 -32.60 -10.37
CA SER A 559 13.35 -31.78 -11.54
C SER A 559 12.20 -31.51 -12.53
N THR A 560 10.95 -31.59 -12.08
CA THR A 560 9.75 -31.39 -12.89
C THR A 560 9.21 -29.99 -12.65
N THR A 561 9.16 -29.18 -13.70
CA THR A 561 8.51 -27.86 -13.69
C THR A 561 7.00 -28.05 -13.55
N MET A 562 6.46 -27.76 -12.36
CA MET A 562 5.02 -27.76 -12.10
C MET A 562 4.51 -26.33 -11.96
N SER A 563 3.34 -26.07 -12.54
CA SER A 563 2.67 -24.77 -12.44
C SER A 563 2.35 -24.41 -10.98
N PRO A 564 2.44 -23.13 -10.60
CA PRO A 564 2.11 -22.70 -9.26
C PRO A 564 0.61 -22.92 -8.98
N PRO A 565 0.25 -23.44 -7.80
CA PRO A 565 -1.14 -23.55 -7.38
C PRO A 565 -1.83 -22.19 -7.39
N THR A 566 -3.13 -22.19 -7.69
CA THR A 566 -3.94 -20.97 -7.65
C THR A 566 -4.07 -20.46 -6.20
N TYR A 567 -3.47 -19.31 -5.90
CA TYR A 567 -3.53 -18.67 -4.59
C TYR A 567 -3.80 -17.16 -4.69
N THR A 568 -4.56 -16.62 -3.74
CA THR A 568 -4.69 -15.18 -3.53
C THR A 568 -4.79 -14.89 -2.03
N GLN A 569 -4.09 -13.87 -1.57
CA GLN A 569 -4.15 -13.41 -0.18
C GLN A 569 -5.59 -13.06 0.27
N ARG A 570 -6.49 -12.69 -0.65
CA ARG A 570 -7.92 -12.44 -0.37
C ARG A 570 -8.61 -13.61 0.30
N GLN A 571 -8.27 -14.84 -0.11
CA GLN A 571 -8.95 -16.03 0.38
C GLN A 571 -8.79 -16.16 1.90
N ILE A 572 -7.57 -15.99 2.43
CA ILE A 572 -7.34 -16.04 3.88
C ILE A 572 -7.93 -14.80 4.58
N LEU A 573 -7.78 -13.60 4.02
CA LEU A 573 -8.29 -12.36 4.65
C LEU A 573 -9.82 -12.35 4.76
N ASP A 574 -10.55 -12.79 3.75
CA ASP A 574 -12.01 -12.85 3.79
C ASP A 574 -12.51 -13.99 4.68
N THR A 575 -11.80 -15.12 4.70
CA THR A 575 -12.10 -16.20 5.65
C THR A 575 -11.98 -15.70 7.08
N LEU A 576 -10.95 -14.92 7.39
CA LEU A 576 -10.76 -14.32 8.71
C LEU A 576 -11.86 -13.31 9.06
N ARG A 577 -12.24 -12.45 8.11
CA ARG A 577 -13.30 -11.45 8.31
C ARG A 577 -14.67 -12.09 8.56
N ILE A 578 -14.98 -13.18 7.86
CA ILE A 578 -16.30 -13.81 7.89
C ILE A 578 -16.43 -14.83 9.04
N LEU A 579 -15.41 -15.65 9.28
CA LEU A 579 -15.46 -16.78 10.23
C LEU A 579 -14.68 -16.54 11.53
N GLY A 580 -13.88 -15.47 11.58
CA GLY A 580 -13.07 -15.10 12.74
C GLY A 580 -11.71 -15.81 12.81
N ALA A 581 -10.78 -15.21 13.56
CA ALA A 581 -9.40 -15.69 13.67
C ALA A 581 -9.25 -17.05 14.34
N GLN A 582 -10.08 -17.38 15.34
CA GLN A 582 -10.00 -18.67 16.05
C GLN A 582 -10.33 -19.84 15.11
N SER A 583 -11.42 -19.75 14.35
CA SER A 583 -11.84 -20.80 13.40
C SER A 583 -10.77 -21.07 12.34
N VAL A 584 -10.14 -20.02 11.82
CA VAL A 584 -9.06 -20.14 10.83
C VAL A 584 -7.79 -20.70 11.47
N LEU A 585 -7.44 -20.26 12.68
CA LEU A 585 -6.26 -20.78 13.38
C LEU A 585 -6.38 -22.28 13.66
N HIS A 586 -7.54 -22.77 14.11
CA HIS A 586 -7.74 -24.20 14.32
C HIS A 586 -7.60 -25.00 13.02
N LEU A 587 -8.12 -24.49 11.89
CA LEU A 587 -7.90 -25.10 10.59
C LEU A 587 -6.40 -25.21 10.25
N LEU A 588 -5.64 -24.14 10.48
CA LEU A 588 -4.20 -24.12 10.23
C LEU A 588 -3.46 -25.13 11.12
N ILE A 589 -3.78 -25.19 12.41
CA ILE A 589 -3.18 -26.15 13.35
C ILE A 589 -3.50 -27.59 12.90
N ASP A 590 -4.76 -27.86 12.53
CA ASP A 590 -5.20 -29.17 12.07
C ASP A 590 -4.40 -29.62 10.81
N GLU A 591 -4.14 -28.72 9.86
CA GLU A 591 -3.37 -29.05 8.65
C GLU A 591 -1.89 -29.34 8.94
N VAL A 592 -1.26 -28.64 9.90
CA VAL A 592 0.10 -29.01 10.34
C VAL A 592 0.09 -30.39 10.98
N THR A 593 -0.86 -30.65 11.88
CA THR A 593 -0.92 -31.94 12.60
C THR A 593 -1.20 -33.11 11.66
N ALA A 594 -2.02 -32.90 10.62
CA ALA A 594 -2.30 -33.92 9.60
C ALA A 594 -1.06 -34.26 8.75
N ASN A 595 -0.13 -33.32 8.57
CA ASN A 595 1.09 -33.48 7.77
C ASN A 595 2.34 -33.83 8.59
N GLU A 596 2.22 -34.09 9.89
CA GLU A 596 3.35 -34.31 10.81
C GLU A 596 4.27 -35.47 10.39
N GLN A 597 3.72 -36.50 9.71
CA GLN A 597 4.48 -37.69 9.32
C GLN A 597 5.22 -37.59 7.98
N THR A 598 4.76 -36.73 7.06
CA THR A 598 5.23 -36.73 5.66
C THR A 598 5.85 -35.40 5.24
N ASN A 599 5.19 -34.28 5.55
CA ASN A 599 5.58 -32.94 5.05
C ASN A 599 5.59 -31.90 6.19
N SER A 600 5.91 -32.32 7.42
CA SER A 600 5.79 -31.49 8.63
C SER A 600 6.51 -30.15 8.51
N ASP A 601 7.74 -30.14 8.00
CA ASP A 601 8.53 -28.90 7.92
C ASP A 601 7.98 -27.93 6.87
N MET A 602 7.45 -28.46 5.76
CA MET A 602 6.85 -27.63 4.69
C MET A 602 5.52 -27.04 5.13
N ALA A 603 4.68 -27.84 5.80
CA ALA A 603 3.42 -27.39 6.36
C ALA A 603 3.64 -26.32 7.44
N LEU A 604 4.61 -26.55 8.34
CA LEU A 604 4.99 -25.57 9.36
C LEU A 604 5.46 -24.25 8.74
N ASP A 605 6.35 -24.31 7.76
CA ASP A 605 6.88 -23.11 7.10
C ASP A 605 5.77 -22.29 6.42
N LEU A 606 4.95 -22.94 5.58
CA LEU A 606 3.83 -22.28 4.88
C LEU A 606 2.88 -21.59 5.86
N ILE A 607 2.49 -22.29 6.94
CA ILE A 607 1.49 -21.80 7.88
C ILE A 607 2.04 -20.67 8.75
N VAL A 608 3.32 -20.72 9.13
CA VAL A 608 4.00 -19.59 9.79
C VAL A 608 3.92 -18.33 8.91
N ILE A 609 4.21 -18.47 7.60
CA ILE A 609 4.11 -17.33 6.67
C ILE A 609 2.67 -16.85 6.54
N MET A 610 1.68 -17.74 6.39
CA MET A 610 0.27 -17.35 6.29
C MET A 610 -0.22 -16.59 7.53
N ILE A 611 0.21 -16.98 8.74
CA ILE A 611 -0.11 -16.27 9.98
C ILE A 611 0.52 -14.87 10.00
N LEU A 612 1.79 -14.75 9.59
CA LEU A 612 2.51 -13.47 9.53
C LEU A 612 1.87 -12.50 8.53
N THR A 613 1.51 -12.99 7.34
CA THR A 613 1.00 -12.15 6.24
C THR A 613 -0.48 -11.78 6.41
N ALA A 614 -1.25 -12.60 7.13
CA ALA A 614 -2.65 -12.31 7.44
C ALA A 614 -2.84 -11.37 8.65
N SER A 615 -1.75 -11.01 9.34
CA SER A 615 -1.75 -10.07 10.47
C SER A 615 -1.53 -8.60 10.05
N THR A 616 -1.58 -8.28 8.75
CA THR A 616 -1.41 -6.90 8.25
C THR A 616 -2.67 -6.06 8.49
N PRO A 617 -2.57 -4.89 9.14
CA PRO A 617 -3.70 -4.11 9.63
C PRO A 617 -4.34 -3.22 8.55
N SER A 618 -4.50 -3.68 7.30
CA SER A 618 -4.93 -2.80 6.20
C SER A 618 -6.45 -2.60 6.09
N LEU A 619 -7.25 -3.20 6.97
CA LEU A 619 -8.70 -3.35 6.74
C LEU A 619 -9.58 -3.03 7.94
N GLN A 620 -9.02 -2.43 9.00
CA GLN A 620 -9.79 -2.08 10.19
C GLN A 620 -10.36 -0.68 10.04
N SER A 621 -11.69 -0.59 9.91
CA SER A 621 -12.42 0.66 10.11
C SER A 621 -12.42 1.01 11.62
N PRO A 622 -12.28 2.28 12.00
CA PRO A 622 -12.12 2.70 13.40
C PRO A 622 -13.35 2.45 14.30
N SER A 623 -14.47 1.96 13.75
CA SER A 623 -15.74 1.80 14.48
C SER A 623 -16.08 0.36 14.90
N MET A 624 -15.32 -0.66 14.48
CA MET A 624 -15.53 -2.04 14.91
C MET A 624 -14.43 -2.50 15.85
N LYS A 625 -14.83 -2.96 17.04
CA LYS A 625 -14.01 -3.61 18.07
C LYS A 625 -12.82 -4.35 17.45
N ARG A 626 -11.59 -4.01 17.88
CA ARG A 626 -10.32 -4.64 17.46
C ARG A 626 -10.52 -6.14 17.26
N GLN A 627 -10.67 -6.57 16.01
CA GLN A 627 -10.85 -7.98 15.69
C GLN A 627 -9.54 -8.70 16.06
N LEU A 628 -9.66 -9.81 16.77
CA LEU A 628 -8.53 -10.63 17.20
C LEU A 628 -7.69 -11.01 15.98
N THR A 629 -6.39 -10.69 15.95
CA THR A 629 -5.53 -11.10 14.83
C THR A 629 -5.19 -12.60 14.94
N LEU A 630 -4.69 -13.22 13.86
CA LEU A 630 -4.21 -14.62 13.94
C LEU A 630 -3.04 -14.76 14.93
N ARG A 631 -2.20 -13.74 15.07
CA ARG A 631 -1.12 -13.72 16.06
C ARG A 631 -1.68 -13.65 17.48
N ASP A 632 -2.67 -12.80 17.73
CA ASP A 632 -3.32 -12.70 19.04
C ASP A 632 -4.06 -14.01 19.39
N ALA A 633 -4.71 -14.64 18.40
CA ALA A 633 -5.34 -15.94 18.55
C ALA A 633 -4.31 -17.03 18.90
N LEU A 634 -3.17 -17.05 18.21
CA LEU A 634 -2.08 -18.00 18.47
C LEU A 634 -1.47 -17.78 19.85
N GLN A 635 -1.33 -16.53 20.28
CA GLN A 635 -0.87 -16.19 21.62
C GLN A 635 -1.87 -16.67 22.68
N SER A 636 -3.18 -16.51 22.46
CA SER A 636 -4.21 -17.04 23.35
C SER A 636 -4.14 -18.57 23.48
N GLU A 637 -4.05 -19.28 22.36
CA GLU A 637 -3.91 -20.75 22.35
C GLU A 637 -2.59 -21.21 22.98
N PHE A 638 -1.51 -20.45 22.81
CA PHE A 638 -0.22 -20.72 23.44
C PHE A 638 -0.29 -20.69 24.97
N LEU A 639 -1.08 -19.78 25.54
CA LEU A 639 -1.27 -19.68 27.00
C LEU A 639 -2.03 -20.88 27.58
N THR A 640 -2.81 -21.60 26.77
CA THR A 640 -3.60 -22.78 27.18
C THR A 640 -2.93 -24.12 26.80
N VAL A 641 -1.69 -24.09 26.29
CA VAL A 641 -0.97 -25.28 25.78
C VAL A 641 -0.87 -26.41 26.80
N ASP A 642 -0.67 -26.11 28.08
CA ASP A 642 -0.46 -27.15 29.11
C ASP A 642 -1.74 -27.90 29.48
N GLU A 643 -2.91 -27.26 29.34
CA GLU A 643 -4.20 -27.94 29.43
C GLU A 643 -4.42 -28.83 28.21
N LEU A 644 -4.11 -28.29 27.02
CA LEU A 644 -4.23 -29.02 25.76
C LEU A 644 -3.26 -30.20 25.67
N ALA A 645 -2.05 -30.09 26.23
CA ALA A 645 -1.06 -31.17 26.25
C ALA A 645 -1.54 -32.41 26.99
N ARG A 646 -2.47 -32.26 27.95
CA ARG A 646 -3.10 -33.39 28.65
C ARG A 646 -4.11 -34.14 27.79
N THR A 647 -4.71 -33.48 26.79
CA THR A 647 -5.71 -34.05 25.89
C THR A 647 -5.16 -34.45 24.53
N ASP A 648 -4.26 -33.65 23.97
CA ASP A 648 -3.66 -33.80 22.64
C ASP A 648 -2.25 -33.20 22.63
N ALA A 649 -1.26 -34.05 22.95
CA ALA A 649 0.14 -33.65 22.99
C ALA A 649 0.70 -33.25 21.60
N ALA A 650 0.15 -33.77 20.51
CA ALA A 650 0.61 -33.47 19.14
C ALA A 650 0.19 -32.06 18.71
N LYS A 651 -1.07 -31.68 18.99
CA LYS A 651 -1.54 -30.30 18.79
C LYS A 651 -0.81 -29.31 19.68
N ALA A 652 -0.60 -29.63 20.95
CA ALA A 652 0.13 -28.80 21.89
C ALA A 652 1.58 -28.53 21.42
N SER A 653 2.29 -29.56 20.95
CA SER A 653 3.64 -29.44 20.37
C SER A 653 3.66 -28.53 19.13
N THR A 654 2.67 -28.70 18.24
CA THR A 654 2.49 -27.87 17.04
C THR A 654 2.32 -26.39 17.37
N ILE A 655 1.47 -26.06 18.35
CA ILE A 655 1.22 -24.68 18.78
C ILE A 655 2.51 -24.03 19.31
N VAL A 656 3.29 -24.76 20.12
CA VAL A 656 4.59 -24.26 20.63
C VAL A 656 5.54 -23.95 19.48
N ARG A 657 5.69 -24.86 18.51
CA ARG A 657 6.55 -24.67 17.33
C ARG A 657 6.11 -23.48 16.47
N LEU A 658 4.81 -23.35 16.22
CA LEU A 658 4.24 -22.23 15.47
C LEU A 658 4.49 -20.90 16.19
N HIS A 659 4.17 -20.80 17.48
CA HIS A 659 4.33 -19.58 18.27
C HIS A 659 5.79 -19.12 18.31
N ARG A 660 6.74 -20.04 18.52
CA ARG A 660 8.19 -19.73 18.51
C ARG A 660 8.64 -19.21 17.14
N ARG A 661 8.28 -19.89 16.05
CA ARG A 661 8.71 -19.51 14.69
C ARG A 661 8.07 -18.19 14.22
N VAL A 662 6.79 -17.99 14.51
CA VAL A 662 6.09 -16.72 14.21
C VAL A 662 6.75 -15.57 14.97
N ASN A 663 7.05 -15.73 16.25
CA ASN A 663 7.72 -14.69 17.02
C ASN A 663 9.16 -14.45 16.59
N ALA A 664 9.92 -15.48 16.18
CA ALA A 664 11.28 -15.30 15.66
C ALA A 664 11.30 -14.45 14.37
N LEU A 665 10.36 -14.69 13.45
CA LEU A 665 10.22 -13.91 12.21
C LEU A 665 9.58 -12.53 12.45
N ALA A 666 8.71 -12.39 13.45
CA ALA A 666 8.06 -11.12 13.78
C ALA A 666 8.89 -10.18 14.67
N ALA A 667 9.75 -10.72 15.54
CA ALA A 667 10.63 -9.92 16.42
C ALA A 667 11.69 -9.17 15.63
N ALA A 668 12.05 -9.71 14.46
CA ALA A 668 12.83 -9.02 13.46
C ALA A 668 12.15 -7.65 13.15
N LYS A 669 10.89 -7.67 12.71
CA LYS A 669 10.10 -6.47 12.34
C LYS A 669 10.06 -5.34 13.39
N THR A 670 10.32 -5.60 14.67
CA THR A 670 10.30 -4.61 15.76
C THR A 670 11.65 -3.94 16.07
N ALA A 671 12.78 -4.49 15.61
CA ALA A 671 14.10 -3.95 15.94
C ALA A 671 14.44 -2.64 15.18
N SER A 672 13.82 -2.39 14.03
CA SER A 672 14.09 -1.19 13.22
C SER A 672 13.31 0.06 13.67
N GLY A 673 12.26 -0.09 14.47
CA GLY A 673 11.46 1.05 14.96
C GLY A 673 12.23 1.95 15.93
N VAL A 674 13.21 1.40 16.64
CA VAL A 674 14.02 2.15 17.62
C VAL A 674 15.27 2.77 16.99
N ALA A 675 15.83 2.15 15.94
CA ALA A 675 17.05 2.64 15.29
C ALA A 675 16.81 3.86 14.37
N ASN A 676 15.62 4.00 13.77
CA ASN A 676 15.31 5.14 12.92
C ASN A 676 14.99 6.44 13.71
N ASP A 677 14.47 6.33 14.93
CA ASP A 677 14.19 7.49 15.79
C ASP A 677 15.49 8.12 16.34
N GLU A 678 16.52 7.31 16.66
CA GLU A 678 17.82 7.83 17.07
C GLU A 678 18.57 8.53 15.92
N PHE A 679 18.42 8.05 14.68
CA PHE A 679 19.05 8.66 13.51
C PHE A 679 18.40 10.02 13.15
N MET A 680 17.07 10.15 13.29
CA MET A 680 16.38 11.42 13.05
C MET A 680 16.56 12.44 14.18
N ALA A 681 16.76 11.98 15.44
CA ALA A 681 17.09 12.87 16.55
C ALA A 681 18.50 13.49 16.42
N GLY A 682 19.46 12.76 15.82
CA GLY A 682 20.84 13.23 15.62
C GLY A 682 21.01 14.29 14.52
N VAL A 683 20.09 14.35 13.55
CA VAL A 683 20.19 15.29 12.40
C VAL A 683 19.62 16.67 12.73
N VAL A 684 18.80 16.81 13.77
CA VAL A 684 18.15 18.09 14.15
C VAL A 684 19.03 18.97 15.05
N GLN A 685 20.15 18.47 15.57
CA GLN A 685 21.00 19.19 16.53
C GLN A 685 22.34 19.71 15.98
N GLY A 686 22.42 19.98 14.67
CA GLY A 686 23.68 20.40 14.04
C GLY A 686 23.51 21.41 12.91
N THR A 687 22.93 22.58 13.17
CA THR A 687 22.91 23.68 12.19
C THR A 687 23.10 25.03 12.86
N GLU A 688 24.36 25.42 13.10
CA GLU A 688 24.77 26.82 13.20
C GLU A 688 26.13 27.08 12.52
N VAL A 689 26.06 27.91 11.47
CA VAL A 689 27.03 28.94 11.00
C VAL A 689 28.35 28.53 10.31
N MET A 690 28.27 28.47 8.97
CA MET A 690 29.00 29.29 7.96
C MET A 690 30.55 29.38 8.00
N GLY A 691 31.23 28.99 6.90
CA GLY A 691 32.58 29.47 6.58
C GLY A 691 33.37 28.66 5.54
N THR A 692 33.30 29.07 4.28
CA THR A 692 34.27 28.94 3.16
C THR A 692 35.39 27.87 3.23
N ALA A 693 35.38 26.99 2.23
CA ALA A 693 36.41 26.00 1.93
C ALA A 693 37.76 26.64 1.52
N ALA A 694 38.82 26.30 2.25
CA ALA A 694 40.21 26.26 1.78
C ALA A 694 41.00 25.27 2.66
N ASP A 695 41.72 24.35 2.00
CA ASP A 695 42.86 23.54 2.46
C ASP A 695 42.71 22.63 3.72
N ILE A 696 42.45 21.34 3.49
CA ILE A 696 42.38 20.26 4.51
C ILE A 696 43.68 19.42 4.59
N ASP A 697 44.78 19.85 3.95
CA ASP A 697 46.08 19.15 4.08
C ASP A 697 46.94 19.64 5.27
N ASP A 698 46.57 20.73 5.95
CA ASP A 698 47.35 21.27 7.08
C ASP A 698 46.83 20.87 8.48
N VAL A 699 45.67 20.20 8.59
CA VAL A 699 45.07 19.81 9.90
C VAL A 699 45.42 18.38 10.31
N LEU A 700 45.97 17.56 9.41
CA LEU A 700 46.44 16.21 9.73
C LEU A 700 47.83 16.16 10.39
N GLY A 701 48.51 17.31 10.52
CA GLY A 701 49.84 17.43 11.12
C GLY A 701 49.86 17.58 12.65
N GLU A 702 48.78 18.07 13.27
CA GLU A 702 48.80 18.45 14.71
C GLU A 702 48.01 17.49 15.64
N ALA A 703 47.30 16.49 15.12
CA ALA A 703 46.61 15.48 15.94
C ALA A 703 47.50 14.28 16.35
N GLY A 704 48.73 14.19 15.83
CA GLY A 704 49.67 13.10 16.08
C GLY A 704 50.45 13.19 17.41
N GLU A 705 50.44 14.34 18.09
CA GLU A 705 51.25 14.58 19.29
C GLU A 705 50.48 14.58 20.62
N GLN A 706 49.14 14.46 20.60
CA GLN A 706 48.31 14.45 21.82
C GLN A 706 47.83 13.05 22.25
N ILE A 707 48.11 12.00 21.47
CA ILE A 707 47.74 10.61 21.82
C ILE A 707 48.86 9.88 22.61
N ALA A 708 50.09 10.42 22.63
CA ALA A 708 51.22 9.82 23.34
C ALA A 708 51.27 10.14 24.85
N THR A 709 50.48 11.11 25.35
CA THR A 709 50.53 11.61 26.73
C THR A 709 49.36 11.17 27.61
N ALA A 710 48.33 10.52 27.06
CA ALA A 710 47.16 10.06 27.83
C ALA A 710 47.23 8.56 28.26
N GLN A 711 48.19 7.78 27.76
CA GLN A 711 48.36 6.36 28.13
C GLN A 711 49.21 6.10 29.38
N SER A 712 49.75 7.13 30.05
CA SER A 712 50.57 6.97 31.26
C SER A 712 49.83 7.19 32.60
N TYR A 713 48.52 7.46 32.57
CA TYR A 713 47.73 7.83 33.77
C TYR A 713 46.71 6.76 34.24
N LEU A 714 46.66 5.57 33.63
CA LEU A 714 45.73 4.49 34.01
C LEU A 714 46.39 3.26 34.64
N SER A 715 47.60 3.40 35.17
CA SER A 715 48.19 2.34 36.00
C SER A 715 48.62 2.87 37.37
N GLY A 716 47.73 2.71 38.35
CA GLY A 716 48.12 2.60 39.76
C GLY A 716 47.46 3.59 40.71
N GLU A 717 46.31 3.21 41.28
CA GLU A 717 45.94 3.64 42.62
C GLU A 717 46.86 2.97 43.65
N ASN A 718 47.50 3.77 44.50
CA ASN A 718 47.87 3.34 45.85
C ASN A 718 47.68 4.50 46.81
N ALA A 719 46.66 4.35 47.66
CA ALA A 719 46.63 4.71 49.07
C ALA A 719 46.97 6.15 49.51
N THR A 720 46.02 6.66 50.30
CA THR A 720 46.19 7.36 51.59
C THR A 720 46.34 8.88 51.67
N LEU A 721 45.39 9.43 52.44
CA LEU A 721 45.52 10.42 53.53
C LEU A 721 45.45 11.92 53.22
N LEU A 722 44.46 12.54 53.90
CA LEU A 722 44.45 13.85 54.58
C LEU A 722 44.70 15.08 53.68
N GLY A 723 43.90 16.13 53.65
CA GLY A 723 42.90 16.66 54.57
C GLY A 723 42.89 18.19 54.38
N LEU A 724 41.72 18.79 54.58
CA LEU A 724 41.47 20.19 55.00
C LEU A 724 42.22 21.33 54.26
N ALA A 725 41.47 22.10 53.49
CA ALA A 725 41.05 23.46 53.86
C ALA A 725 39.97 23.95 52.87
#